data_AF-F0QCA0-F1
#
_entry.id   AF-F0QCA0-F1
#
_cell.length_a   1.000
_cell.length_b   1.000
_cell.length_c   1.000
_cell.angle_alpha   90.00
_cell.angle_beta   90.00
_cell.angle_gamma   90.00
#
_symmetry.space_group_name_H-M   'P 1'
#
loop_
_entity.id
_entity.type
_entity.pdbx_description
1 polymer ?
#
loop_
_entity_poly.entity_id
_entity_poly.type
_entity_poly.pdbx_seq_one_letter_code
_entity_poly.pdbx_strand_id
1 'polypeptide(L)'
;MTLHAYHGDPQLRQQVIDQLQSLEKAGRWEHRPLYWNGEVGSFVGSLLQGDDLDRWEVDYGLPKWLALTIDSMVAAHSNMGVSWGIHLLQGIPPGMPMDTMGSRILLELLKGKTHGLNGLEAAAGLAEALEGVVALHAARLAGQDIDNASWRKARREAVAQTNAQAPGSVAASVGTCIESAAWDPMQSRSAVSDTLRGWMNARIAAGMAVYPWGKAEDEDMKRTLEALQAEDKAGREPGDTGSTNVFLLLEQKHPEKARRLRAFYRYQRSQYGKQWRRAALAMQNILHAADGDACAALIPRKHLFANPARAAMTISPDGQWLAWLADGDGVMNIWAAPSSSPNEARQVTHDKRRGIQNFHWTYVPGMLLFSQDRDGDENFQLFGADLADGSLRALTPAAAGVRTGVQSISRERQGEIAVVSNARDARFFDVHVLNLRTGAMHCVEENTGFAGFVVDAQYEAKLAVRNTRDGGSEWLRRDAAGTWQPWQVFSAEDGRSSGPSHFDAGGRTLYAYDSRGRDTAALVAIDWNTGATTVLAEDPRADIGGMITDAASYRPLAYGVTYERFKLHVLDDAIERDIESLDGHAGDGEWHLTSRTEDDQQWVIALSSDTRPSSTWLYDRKAREMRHLLDLRPELAWAPLARMQPVVIPARDGLSLVSYLTVPMGSEAGDLRTTAPLPLVMLVHGGPWSRDGFGFNPMHQWLANRGYAVLSVNFRGSTGFGKRFVNAADGEWGRRMDEDLEDAVAWAVERGIADPQRLAIFGGSYGGYAVLSALTRYPSRYACGIDVVGPSNLETLLASIPAYWEADRVRQHRAMGDPATEEGLAQLRDRSPLHRAAQIRAPLLIAQGANDPRVKQAESEQMVAALRERGIPVTYALYTDEGHGFVREANRMSFNALCEDFLGRHLGGRTEAWSPMDYLGHSLQLAEYPVQEAA
;
A
#
# COMPACT_ATOMS: atom_id res chain seq x y z
N MET A 1 -28.01 33.30 -20.99
CA MET A 1 -27.01 33.12 -19.91
C MET A 1 -25.65 33.21 -20.57
N THR A 2 -24.76 34.08 -20.09
CA THR A 2 -23.44 34.30 -20.69
C THR A 2 -22.50 33.12 -20.43
N LEU A 3 -21.42 33.06 -21.20
CA LEU A 3 -20.30 32.09 -21.26
C LEU A 3 -19.59 31.72 -19.93
N HIS A 4 -20.19 31.93 -18.75
CA HIS A 4 -19.51 31.93 -17.44
C HIS A 4 -20.24 31.20 -16.29
N ALA A 5 -21.39 30.56 -16.51
CA ALA A 5 -22.21 30.04 -15.40
C ALA A 5 -21.57 28.85 -14.64
N TYR A 6 -20.99 27.87 -15.33
CA TYR A 6 -20.42 26.67 -14.68
C TYR A 6 -19.08 26.93 -13.96
N HIS A 7 -18.20 27.75 -14.55
CA HIS A 7 -16.86 28.02 -14.02
C HIS A 7 -16.78 29.14 -12.98
N GLY A 8 -17.78 30.02 -12.95
CA GLY A 8 -17.89 31.12 -11.98
C GLY A 8 -18.66 30.78 -10.72
N ASP A 9 -19.37 29.64 -10.68
CA ASP A 9 -20.23 29.22 -9.57
C ASP A 9 -19.82 27.84 -9.01
N PRO A 10 -19.09 27.81 -7.89
CA PRO A 10 -18.68 26.57 -7.23
C PRO A 10 -19.84 25.67 -6.79
N GLN A 11 -21.01 26.23 -6.47
CA GLN A 11 -22.19 25.44 -6.07
C GLN A 11 -22.80 24.72 -7.28
N LEU A 12 -22.96 25.42 -8.40
CA LEU A 12 -23.45 24.80 -9.64
C LEU A 12 -22.50 23.70 -10.13
N ARG A 13 -21.19 23.92 -10.04
CA ARG A 13 -20.16 22.92 -10.35
C ARG A 13 -20.31 21.67 -9.50
N GLN A 14 -20.47 21.83 -8.18
CA GLN A 14 -20.66 20.71 -7.26
C GLN A 14 -21.97 19.97 -7.55
N GLN A 15 -23.07 20.68 -7.83
CA GLN A 15 -24.35 20.07 -8.21
C GLN A 15 -24.24 19.19 -9.45
N VAL A 16 -23.55 19.65 -10.50
CA VAL A 16 -23.31 18.87 -11.72
C VAL A 16 -22.43 17.65 -11.44
N ILE A 17 -21.38 17.80 -10.63
CA ILE A 17 -20.52 16.67 -10.22
C ILE A 17 -21.31 15.65 -9.42
N ASP A 18 -22.09 16.08 -8.43
CA ASP A 18 -22.92 15.22 -7.59
C ASP A 18 -23.97 14.49 -8.43
N GLN A 19 -24.54 15.16 -9.43
CA GLN A 19 -25.47 14.56 -10.37
C GLN A 19 -24.79 13.49 -11.25
N LEU A 20 -23.59 13.76 -11.79
CA LEU A 20 -22.81 12.80 -12.57
C LEU A 20 -22.43 11.57 -11.73
N GLN A 21 -21.98 11.78 -10.49
CA GLN A 21 -21.67 10.72 -9.53
C GLN A 21 -22.92 9.92 -9.13
N SER A 22 -24.07 10.59 -8.97
CA SER A 22 -25.34 9.93 -8.68
C SER A 22 -25.79 9.04 -9.83
N LEU A 23 -25.60 9.48 -11.08
CA LEU A 23 -25.91 8.67 -12.27
C LEU A 23 -24.97 7.46 -12.39
N GLU A 24 -23.69 7.63 -12.03
CA GLU A 24 -22.68 6.56 -11.94
C GLU A 24 -23.04 5.51 -10.91
N LYS A 25 -23.35 5.95 -9.69
CA LYS A 25 -23.77 5.09 -8.59
C LYS A 25 -25.07 4.33 -8.89
N ALA A 26 -25.97 4.91 -9.68
CA ALA A 26 -27.23 4.28 -10.07
C ALA A 26 -27.08 3.20 -11.17
N GLY A 27 -25.86 2.95 -11.67
CA GLY A 27 -25.62 1.95 -12.73
C GLY A 27 -26.33 2.27 -14.05
N ARG A 28 -26.72 3.54 -14.26
CA ARG A 28 -27.47 3.98 -15.45
C ARG A 28 -26.58 4.22 -16.68
N TRP A 29 -25.30 3.84 -16.61
CA TRP A 29 -24.37 3.88 -17.73
C TRP A 29 -24.26 2.47 -18.33
N GLU A 30 -25.02 2.19 -19.38
CA GLU A 30 -24.81 0.98 -20.19
C GLU A 30 -24.12 1.35 -21.50
N HIS A 31 -23.02 0.66 -21.84
CA HIS A 31 -22.51 0.63 -23.21
C HIS A 31 -23.50 -0.16 -24.08
N ARG A 32 -24.46 0.51 -24.75
CA ARG A 32 -25.37 -0.12 -25.73
C ARG A 32 -25.12 0.37 -27.16
N PRO A 33 -25.31 -0.48 -28.20
CA PRO A 33 -25.55 0.00 -29.56
C PRO A 33 -26.98 0.61 -29.65
N LEU A 34 -27.13 1.77 -30.30
CA LEU A 34 -28.32 2.63 -30.26
C LEU A 34 -29.62 2.03 -30.88
N TYR A 35 -30.75 2.32 -30.22
CA TYR A 35 -32.04 2.62 -30.85
C TYR A 35 -32.63 3.90 -30.21
N TRP A 36 -33.18 4.79 -31.05
CA TRP A 36 -33.76 6.09 -30.66
C TRP A 36 -35.28 5.97 -30.47
N ASN A 37 -35.84 6.50 -29.36
CA ASN A 37 -37.29 6.52 -29.07
C ASN A 37 -37.89 7.93 -28.84
N GLY A 38 -37.17 9.01 -29.15
CA GLY A 38 -37.77 10.35 -29.22
C GLY A 38 -37.91 11.16 -27.93
N GLU A 39 -37.42 10.72 -26.77
CA GLU A 39 -37.48 11.51 -25.52
C GLU A 39 -36.10 11.90 -24.97
N VAL A 40 -36.04 13.07 -24.35
CA VAL A 40 -34.84 13.84 -23.98
C VAL A 40 -33.99 13.14 -22.91
N GLY A 41 -32.69 12.94 -23.19
CA GLY A 41 -31.64 12.65 -22.19
C GLY A 41 -30.36 12.04 -22.78
N SER A 42 -29.20 12.66 -22.52
CA SER A 42 -27.86 12.04 -22.30
C SER A 42 -26.77 13.10 -22.45
N PHE A 43 -25.83 13.19 -21.50
CA PHE A 43 -24.68 14.09 -21.62
C PHE A 43 -23.31 13.39 -21.72
N VAL A 44 -23.20 12.07 -21.53
CA VAL A 44 -21.91 11.39 -21.76
C VAL A 44 -22.14 9.94 -22.20
N GLY A 45 -22.43 9.72 -23.47
CA GLY A 45 -22.51 8.35 -23.95
C GLY A 45 -22.79 8.24 -25.42
N SER A 46 -21.72 8.29 -26.22
CA SER A 46 -21.63 7.88 -27.62
C SER A 46 -22.55 8.62 -28.61
N LEU A 47 -21.93 9.48 -29.43
CA LEU A 47 -22.49 10.32 -30.49
C LEU A 47 -23.04 11.69 -30.03
N LEU A 48 -22.15 12.64 -29.70
CA LEU A 48 -22.54 14.05 -29.83
C LEU A 48 -22.75 14.35 -31.33
N GLN A 49 -24.00 14.45 -31.78
CA GLN A 49 -24.32 15.02 -33.09
C GLN A 49 -24.44 16.54 -32.95
N GLY A 50 -24.04 17.27 -33.99
CA GLY A 50 -23.99 18.74 -34.13
C GLY A 50 -24.55 19.56 -32.96
N ASP A 51 -25.88 19.51 -32.78
CA ASP A 51 -26.63 20.33 -31.84
C ASP A 51 -26.25 20.10 -30.36
N ASP A 52 -25.76 18.91 -29.98
CA ASP A 52 -25.38 18.58 -28.59
C ASP A 52 -24.03 19.19 -28.19
N LEU A 53 -23.08 19.30 -29.13
CA LEU A 53 -21.82 20.02 -28.91
C LEU A 53 -22.03 21.53 -28.82
N ASP A 54 -22.99 22.04 -29.59
CA ASP A 54 -23.36 23.46 -29.54
C ASP A 54 -24.08 23.77 -28.22
N ARG A 55 -24.92 22.87 -27.71
CA ARG A 55 -25.50 22.96 -26.35
C ARG A 55 -24.46 22.84 -25.25
N TRP A 56 -23.47 21.96 -25.35
CA TRP A 56 -22.37 21.85 -24.38
C TRP A 56 -21.68 23.21 -24.14
N GLU A 57 -21.38 23.92 -25.23
CA GLU A 57 -20.74 25.23 -25.17
C GLU A 57 -21.69 26.32 -24.63
N VAL A 58 -22.97 26.29 -25.00
CA VAL A 58 -23.98 27.28 -24.59
C VAL A 58 -24.43 27.10 -23.13
N ASP A 59 -24.66 25.86 -22.71
CA ASP A 59 -25.24 25.52 -21.41
C ASP A 59 -24.18 25.56 -20.30
N TYR A 60 -22.93 25.18 -20.61
CA TYR A 60 -21.85 25.06 -19.62
C TYR A 60 -20.69 26.04 -19.83
N GLY A 61 -20.63 26.77 -20.95
CA GLY A 61 -19.52 27.70 -21.22
C GLY A 61 -18.17 27.02 -21.43
N LEU A 62 -18.17 25.74 -21.82
CA LEU A 62 -17.00 24.88 -21.94
C LEU A 62 -16.63 24.63 -23.41
N PRO A 63 -15.33 24.56 -23.77
CA PRO A 63 -14.94 24.35 -25.15
C PRO A 63 -15.26 22.92 -25.62
N LYS A 64 -15.64 22.78 -26.89
CA LYS A 64 -16.05 21.52 -27.52
C LYS A 64 -14.99 20.41 -27.46
N TRP A 65 -13.72 20.77 -27.50
CA TRP A 65 -12.63 19.79 -27.39
C TRP A 65 -12.63 19.06 -26.05
N LEU A 66 -13.12 19.69 -24.97
CA LEU A 66 -13.17 19.05 -23.66
C LEU A 66 -14.19 17.91 -23.66
N ALA A 67 -15.37 18.15 -24.24
CA ALA A 67 -16.41 17.13 -24.41
C ALA A 67 -15.89 15.93 -25.23
N LEU A 68 -15.25 16.19 -26.38
CA LEU A 68 -14.69 15.14 -27.24
C LEU A 68 -13.51 14.40 -26.60
N THR A 69 -12.75 15.07 -25.73
CA THR A 69 -11.66 14.42 -24.98
C THR A 69 -12.25 13.45 -23.96
N ILE A 70 -13.25 13.88 -23.19
CA ILE A 70 -13.96 13.00 -22.25
C ILE A 70 -14.58 11.81 -22.97
N ASP A 71 -15.33 12.05 -24.05
CA ASP A 71 -15.97 10.97 -24.83
C ASP A 71 -14.95 9.99 -25.40
N SER A 72 -13.84 10.49 -25.96
CA SER A 72 -12.77 9.64 -26.51
C SER A 72 -12.11 8.75 -25.45
N MET A 73 -11.98 9.24 -24.21
CA MET A 73 -11.31 8.52 -23.12
C MET A 73 -12.26 7.49 -22.49
N VAL A 74 -13.54 7.84 -22.35
CA VAL A 74 -14.60 6.91 -21.92
C VAL A 74 -14.78 5.78 -22.93
N ALA A 75 -14.86 6.10 -24.23
CA ALA A 75 -15.07 5.12 -25.30
C ALA A 75 -13.91 4.14 -25.45
N ALA A 76 -12.68 4.57 -25.15
CA ALA A 76 -11.49 3.74 -25.34
C ALA A 76 -11.16 2.83 -24.15
N HIS A 77 -11.83 3.01 -23.00
CA HIS A 77 -11.52 2.23 -21.81
C HIS A 77 -12.76 2.03 -20.93
N SER A 78 -13.45 0.90 -21.11
CA SER A 78 -14.66 0.52 -20.37
C SER A 78 -14.50 0.57 -18.84
N ASN A 79 -13.27 0.39 -18.33
CA ASN A 79 -12.99 0.43 -16.88
C ASN A 79 -12.61 1.83 -16.36
N MET A 80 -12.40 2.83 -17.22
CA MET A 80 -12.17 4.21 -16.76
C MET A 80 -13.47 4.95 -16.44
N GLY A 81 -14.56 4.58 -17.12
CA GLY A 81 -15.89 5.11 -16.85
C GLY A 81 -15.99 6.64 -16.92
N VAL A 82 -17.11 7.16 -16.41
CA VAL A 82 -17.39 8.61 -16.36
C VAL A 82 -16.56 9.30 -15.26
N SER A 83 -16.11 8.54 -14.26
CA SER A 83 -15.17 9.00 -13.22
C SER A 83 -13.95 9.74 -13.78
N TRP A 84 -13.36 9.30 -14.89
CA TRP A 84 -12.22 9.99 -15.52
C TRP A 84 -12.60 11.38 -16.04
N GLY A 85 -13.76 11.50 -16.70
CA GLY A 85 -14.27 12.77 -17.19
C GLY A 85 -14.64 13.74 -16.07
N ILE A 86 -15.21 13.20 -14.98
CA ILE A 86 -15.47 13.96 -13.75
C ILE A 86 -14.16 14.48 -13.15
N HIS A 87 -13.11 13.66 -13.09
CA HIS A 87 -11.79 14.08 -12.59
C HIS A 87 -11.14 15.15 -13.48
N LEU A 88 -11.30 15.05 -14.81
CA LEU A 88 -10.82 16.08 -15.74
C LEU A 88 -11.53 17.42 -15.50
N LEU A 89 -12.86 17.40 -15.29
CA LEU A 89 -13.64 18.60 -14.95
C LEU A 89 -13.27 19.14 -13.56
N GLN A 90 -12.98 18.25 -12.61
CA GLN A 90 -12.56 18.59 -11.25
C GLN A 90 -11.16 19.22 -11.19
N GLY A 91 -10.27 18.84 -12.11
CA GLY A 91 -8.91 19.37 -12.18
C GLY A 91 -8.81 20.80 -12.71
N ILE A 92 -9.84 21.34 -13.39
CA ILE A 92 -9.86 22.73 -13.85
C ILE A 92 -10.25 23.64 -12.67
N PRO A 93 -9.37 24.56 -12.22
CA PRO A 93 -9.67 25.47 -11.11
C PRO A 93 -10.80 26.46 -11.44
N PRO A 94 -11.63 26.86 -10.46
CA PRO A 94 -12.61 27.94 -10.65
C PRO A 94 -11.93 29.24 -11.09
N GLY A 95 -12.53 29.95 -12.05
CA GLY A 95 -11.99 31.22 -12.56
C GLY A 95 -10.79 31.10 -13.51
N MET A 96 -10.33 29.89 -13.86
CA MET A 96 -9.29 29.71 -14.87
C MET A 96 -9.76 30.18 -16.25
N PRO A 97 -8.97 30.99 -16.98
CA PRO A 97 -9.27 31.33 -18.37
C PRO A 97 -9.29 30.09 -19.26
N MET A 98 -10.49 29.66 -19.68
CA MET A 98 -10.69 28.49 -20.55
C MET A 98 -10.17 28.71 -21.97
N ASP A 99 -9.93 29.96 -22.35
CA ASP A 99 -9.40 30.39 -23.65
C ASP A 99 -7.98 29.90 -23.93
N THR A 100 -7.19 29.68 -22.88
CA THR A 100 -5.78 29.31 -22.99
C THR A 100 -5.47 27.89 -22.50
N MET A 101 -6.40 27.23 -21.81
CA MET A 101 -6.26 25.86 -21.27
C MET A 101 -5.87 24.83 -22.33
N GLY A 102 -6.52 24.85 -23.50
CA GLY A 102 -6.20 23.93 -24.59
C GLY A 102 -4.73 24.05 -25.04
N SER A 103 -4.18 25.27 -25.12
CA SER A 103 -2.78 25.49 -25.48
C SER A 103 -1.81 25.02 -24.39
N ARG A 104 -2.17 25.17 -23.12
CA ARG A 104 -1.40 24.63 -21.99
C ARG A 104 -1.34 23.10 -22.02
N ILE A 105 -2.46 22.44 -22.33
CA ILE A 105 -2.51 20.98 -22.50
C ILE A 105 -1.63 20.52 -23.65
N LEU A 106 -1.75 21.16 -24.80
CA LEU A 106 -0.97 20.82 -25.97
C LEU A 106 0.53 21.00 -25.70
N LEU A 107 0.95 22.06 -25.01
CA LEU A 107 2.36 22.28 -24.68
C LEU A 107 2.98 21.21 -23.78
N GLU A 108 2.27 20.72 -22.75
CA GLU A 108 2.81 19.64 -21.92
C GLU A 108 2.88 18.31 -22.68
N LEU A 109 1.88 18.00 -23.52
CA LEU A 109 1.93 16.81 -24.38
C LEU A 109 3.09 16.86 -25.37
N LEU A 110 3.40 18.06 -25.89
CA LEU A 110 4.47 18.28 -26.86
C LEU A 110 5.86 18.33 -26.20
N LYS A 111 6.05 19.14 -25.15
CA LYS A 111 7.37 19.50 -24.58
C LYS A 111 7.51 19.24 -23.07
N GLY A 112 6.49 18.72 -22.40
CA GLY A 112 6.53 18.44 -20.97
C GLY A 112 7.75 17.61 -20.56
N LYS A 113 8.39 17.96 -19.44
CA LYS A 113 9.61 17.25 -18.97
C LYS A 113 9.34 15.77 -18.69
N THR A 114 8.16 15.47 -18.15
CA THR A 114 7.76 14.12 -17.74
C THR A 114 6.89 13.44 -18.79
N HIS A 115 6.03 14.21 -19.47
CA HIS A 115 5.00 13.68 -20.36
C HIS A 115 5.12 14.13 -21.83
N GLY A 116 6.14 14.89 -22.21
CA GLY A 116 6.30 15.38 -23.58
C GLY A 116 6.74 14.32 -24.60
N LEU A 117 6.95 14.76 -25.84
CA LEU A 117 7.51 13.96 -26.94
C LEU A 117 9.05 13.82 -26.89
N ASN A 118 9.69 14.45 -25.89
CA ASN A 118 11.14 14.41 -25.66
C ASN A 118 11.71 12.99 -25.80
N GLY A 119 12.71 12.83 -26.69
CA GLY A 119 13.39 11.56 -26.94
C GLY A 119 12.67 10.60 -27.91
N LEU A 120 11.51 10.97 -28.45
CA LEU A 120 10.77 10.19 -29.47
C LEU A 120 10.94 10.75 -30.89
N GLU A 121 11.46 11.97 -31.02
CA GLU A 121 11.63 12.68 -32.29
C GLU A 121 12.94 12.25 -32.98
N ALA A 122 12.83 11.54 -34.10
CA ALA A 122 13.99 10.95 -34.78
C ALA A 122 14.50 11.74 -36.00
N ALA A 123 13.74 12.73 -36.51
CA ALA A 123 14.07 13.46 -37.73
C ALA A 123 14.17 14.98 -37.48
N ALA A 124 15.24 15.61 -37.96
CA ALA A 124 15.49 17.05 -37.77
C ALA A 124 14.32 17.94 -38.22
N GLY A 125 13.66 17.61 -39.34
CA GLY A 125 12.50 18.35 -39.84
C GLY A 125 11.25 18.27 -38.93
N LEU A 126 11.06 17.18 -38.17
CA LEU A 126 9.97 17.08 -37.19
C LEU A 126 10.24 17.94 -35.96
N ALA A 127 11.51 18.06 -35.54
CA ALA A 127 11.89 18.94 -34.44
C ALA A 127 11.64 20.42 -34.79
N GLU A 128 11.95 20.84 -36.01
CA GLU A 128 11.65 22.20 -36.48
C GLU A 128 10.14 22.49 -36.54
N ALA A 129 9.34 21.54 -37.08
CA ALA A 129 7.89 21.65 -37.10
C ALA A 129 7.28 21.72 -35.68
N LEU A 130 7.81 20.92 -34.76
CA LEU A 130 7.43 20.94 -33.35
C LEU A 130 7.69 22.31 -32.70
N GLU A 131 8.89 22.86 -32.86
CA GLU A 131 9.22 24.19 -32.32
C GLU A 131 8.29 25.27 -32.88
N GLY A 132 7.95 25.20 -34.17
CA GLY A 132 6.97 26.09 -34.79
C GLY A 132 5.59 26.03 -34.12
N VAL A 133 5.07 24.83 -33.86
CA VAL A 133 3.77 24.63 -33.19
C VAL A 133 3.82 25.04 -31.71
N VAL A 134 4.90 24.71 -31.01
CA VAL A 134 5.14 25.09 -29.60
C VAL A 134 5.16 26.62 -29.46
N ALA A 135 5.84 27.32 -30.37
CA ALA A 135 5.89 28.78 -30.36
C ALA A 135 4.49 29.42 -30.49
N LEU A 136 3.59 28.85 -31.31
CA LEU A 136 2.22 29.34 -31.44
C LEU A 136 1.43 29.16 -30.13
N HIS A 137 1.48 27.98 -29.50
CA HIS A 137 0.79 27.80 -28.21
C HIS A 137 1.37 28.67 -27.09
N ALA A 138 2.69 28.87 -27.07
CA ALA A 138 3.35 29.73 -26.08
C ALA A 138 2.95 31.21 -26.28
N ALA A 139 2.90 31.69 -27.53
CA ALA A 139 2.40 33.01 -27.87
C ALA A 139 0.93 33.21 -27.44
N ARG A 140 0.08 32.19 -27.65
CA ARG A 140 -1.33 32.21 -27.19
C ARG A 140 -1.43 32.29 -25.67
N LEU A 141 -0.62 31.53 -24.93
CA LEU A 141 -0.56 31.62 -23.47
C LEU A 141 -0.08 32.99 -22.97
N ALA A 142 0.77 33.67 -23.72
CA ALA A 142 1.22 35.03 -23.43
C ALA A 142 0.16 36.11 -23.79
N GLY A 143 -1.06 35.71 -24.16
CA GLY A 143 -2.16 36.63 -24.50
C GLY A 143 -2.07 37.24 -25.90
N GLN A 144 -1.21 36.69 -26.79
CA GLN A 144 -1.13 37.16 -28.17
C GLN A 144 -2.28 36.59 -29.01
N ASP A 145 -2.86 37.42 -29.87
CA ASP A 145 -3.83 36.95 -30.85
C ASP A 145 -3.11 36.44 -32.11
N ILE A 146 -3.36 35.19 -32.46
CA ILE A 146 -2.65 34.48 -33.52
C ILE A 146 -3.59 34.26 -34.69
N ASP A 147 -3.19 34.72 -35.88
CA ASP A 147 -4.02 34.58 -37.06
C ASP A 147 -4.15 33.11 -37.52
N ASN A 148 -5.25 32.81 -38.21
CA ASN A 148 -5.50 31.48 -38.77
C ASN A 148 -4.49 31.09 -39.87
N ALA A 149 -3.78 32.06 -40.46
CA ALA A 149 -2.77 31.79 -41.48
C ALA A 149 -1.52 31.12 -40.87
N SER A 150 -1.14 31.52 -39.66
CA SER A 150 0.00 31.01 -38.89
C SER A 150 -0.21 29.55 -38.50
N TRP A 151 -1.39 29.20 -37.95
CA TRP A 151 -1.77 27.81 -37.67
C TRP A 151 -1.76 26.93 -38.93
N ARG A 152 -2.35 27.43 -40.04
CA ARG A 152 -2.35 26.71 -41.31
C ARG A 152 -0.95 26.51 -41.87
N LYS A 153 -0.04 27.46 -41.68
CA LYS A 153 1.36 27.35 -42.11
C LYS A 153 2.08 26.25 -41.32
N ALA A 154 2.05 26.33 -39.99
CA ALA A 154 2.67 25.33 -39.12
C ALA A 154 2.12 23.92 -39.38
N ARG A 155 0.81 23.79 -39.62
CA ARG A 155 0.20 22.51 -39.97
C ARG A 155 0.68 21.96 -41.31
N ARG A 156 0.80 22.80 -42.35
CA ARG A 156 1.34 22.35 -43.65
C ARG A 156 2.79 21.86 -43.52
N GLU A 157 3.58 22.55 -42.72
CA GLU A 157 4.97 22.16 -42.44
C GLU A 157 5.00 20.82 -41.69
N ALA A 158 4.19 20.64 -40.64
CA ALA A 158 4.07 19.37 -39.93
C ALA A 158 3.63 18.22 -40.85
N VAL A 159 2.58 18.40 -41.67
CA VAL A 159 2.08 17.40 -42.63
C VAL A 159 3.17 16.99 -43.63
N ALA A 160 3.94 17.95 -44.15
CA ALA A 160 5.03 17.65 -45.07
C ALA A 160 6.10 16.76 -44.43
N GLN A 161 6.42 17.02 -43.16
CA GLN A 161 7.42 16.24 -42.41
C GLN A 161 6.92 14.86 -42.02
N THR A 162 5.64 14.71 -41.67
CA THR A 162 5.03 13.40 -41.38
C THR A 162 4.96 12.53 -42.63
N ASN A 163 4.55 13.09 -43.77
CA ASN A 163 4.47 12.36 -45.04
C ASN A 163 5.84 11.87 -45.53
N ALA A 164 6.93 12.50 -45.06
CA ALA A 164 8.29 12.07 -45.33
C ALA A 164 8.73 10.86 -44.47
N GLN A 165 7.96 10.46 -43.46
CA GLN A 165 8.29 9.34 -42.58
C GLN A 165 7.72 8.01 -43.09
N ALA A 166 8.36 6.91 -42.69
CA ALA A 166 7.85 5.56 -42.97
C ALA A 166 6.50 5.33 -42.25
N PRO A 167 5.44 4.87 -42.95
CA PRO A 167 4.16 4.55 -42.33
C PRO A 167 4.30 3.56 -41.17
N GLY A 168 3.64 3.85 -40.04
CA GLY A 168 3.68 3.00 -38.84
C GLY A 168 4.94 3.16 -37.96
N SER A 169 5.89 4.03 -38.34
CA SER A 169 7.06 4.34 -37.50
C SER A 169 6.71 5.23 -36.30
N VAL A 170 7.59 5.24 -35.29
CA VAL A 170 7.52 6.19 -34.16
C VAL A 170 7.50 7.62 -34.68
N ALA A 171 8.38 7.95 -35.64
CA ALA A 171 8.48 9.28 -36.24
C ALA A 171 7.20 9.71 -36.98
N ALA A 172 6.53 8.81 -37.71
CA ALA A 172 5.24 9.10 -38.33
C ALA A 172 4.15 9.40 -37.29
N SER A 173 4.15 8.66 -36.17
CA SER A 173 3.18 8.87 -35.09
C SER A 173 3.44 10.19 -34.33
N VAL A 174 4.70 10.56 -34.14
CA VAL A 174 5.12 11.88 -33.62
C VAL A 174 4.65 12.99 -34.57
N GLY A 175 4.85 12.82 -35.88
CA GLY A 175 4.37 13.76 -36.89
C GLY A 175 2.85 13.98 -36.84
N THR A 176 2.06 12.90 -36.76
CA THR A 176 0.60 13.00 -36.57
C THR A 176 0.23 13.75 -35.29
N CYS A 177 0.97 13.57 -34.20
CA CYS A 177 0.76 14.34 -32.97
C CYS A 177 0.98 15.84 -33.17
N ILE A 178 2.06 16.23 -33.86
CA ILE A 178 2.41 17.62 -34.16
C ILE A 178 1.36 18.26 -35.09
N GLU A 179 0.90 17.52 -36.10
CA GLU A 179 -0.16 17.97 -37.02
C GLU A 179 -1.48 18.28 -36.32
N SER A 180 -1.89 17.41 -35.39
CA SER A 180 -3.11 17.58 -34.61
C SER A 180 -3.01 18.76 -33.65
N ALA A 181 -1.80 19.04 -33.13
CA ALA A 181 -1.55 20.19 -32.28
C ALA A 181 -1.50 21.51 -33.05
N ALA A 182 -1.25 21.48 -34.37
CA ALA A 182 -1.17 22.68 -35.22
C ALA A 182 -2.55 23.31 -35.55
N TRP A 183 -3.43 23.37 -34.55
CA TRP A 183 -4.75 23.98 -34.59
C TRP A 183 -4.97 24.87 -33.38
N ASP A 184 -5.66 25.99 -33.59
CA ASP A 184 -6.15 26.81 -32.49
C ASP A 184 -7.20 26.01 -31.68
N PRO A 185 -6.94 25.68 -30.41
CA PRO A 185 -7.88 24.91 -29.59
C PRO A 185 -9.18 25.67 -29.30
N MET A 186 -9.22 26.99 -29.52
CA MET A 186 -10.46 27.77 -29.39
C MET A 186 -11.40 27.65 -30.59
N GLN A 187 -10.84 27.40 -31.77
CA GLN A 187 -11.63 27.24 -33.00
C GLN A 187 -11.82 25.77 -33.37
N SER A 188 -10.92 24.91 -32.91
CA SER A 188 -10.95 23.48 -33.19
C SER A 188 -11.82 22.73 -32.19
N ARG A 189 -12.70 21.88 -32.73
CA ARG A 189 -13.54 21.00 -31.92
C ARG A 189 -12.76 19.85 -31.29
N SER A 190 -11.61 19.46 -31.84
CA SER A 190 -10.95 18.20 -31.49
C SER A 190 -9.44 18.28 -31.28
N ALA A 191 -8.81 19.46 -31.46
CA ALA A 191 -7.34 19.61 -31.43
C ALA A 191 -6.68 18.91 -30.23
N VAL A 192 -7.24 19.07 -29.02
CA VAL A 192 -6.72 18.43 -27.80
C VAL A 192 -6.90 16.91 -27.83
N SER A 193 -8.09 16.41 -28.17
CA SER A 193 -8.37 14.97 -28.23
C SER A 193 -7.53 14.26 -29.30
N ASP A 194 -7.42 14.87 -30.49
CA ASP A 194 -6.64 14.32 -31.60
C ASP A 194 -5.15 14.33 -31.29
N THR A 195 -4.65 15.39 -30.64
CA THR A 195 -3.25 15.46 -30.21
C THR A 195 -2.94 14.42 -29.14
N LEU A 196 -3.83 14.26 -28.15
CA LEU A 196 -3.68 13.24 -27.11
C LEU A 196 -3.61 11.83 -27.72
N ARG A 197 -4.47 11.54 -28.71
CA ARG A 197 -4.46 10.27 -29.45
C ARG A 197 -3.15 10.09 -30.24
N GLY A 198 -2.68 11.14 -30.91
CA GLY A 198 -1.39 11.14 -31.62
C GLY A 198 -0.22 10.86 -30.68
N TRP A 199 -0.17 11.56 -29.54
CA TRP A 199 0.84 11.40 -28.50
C TRP A 199 0.87 9.98 -27.93
N MET A 200 -0.31 9.42 -27.65
CA MET A 200 -0.46 8.05 -27.18
C MET A 200 0.08 7.05 -28.20
N ASN A 201 -0.29 7.20 -29.47
CA ASN A 201 0.16 6.34 -30.55
C ASN A 201 1.68 6.39 -30.72
N ALA A 202 2.29 7.58 -30.62
CA ALA A 202 3.74 7.73 -30.68
C ALA A 202 4.46 6.96 -29.57
N ARG A 203 3.94 7.04 -28.34
CA ARG A 203 4.51 6.33 -27.18
C ARG A 203 4.25 4.82 -27.22
N ILE A 204 3.09 4.39 -27.71
CA ILE A 204 2.81 2.97 -27.94
C ILE A 204 3.77 2.43 -29.00
N ALA A 205 3.93 3.13 -30.13
CA ALA A 205 4.86 2.74 -31.18
C ALA A 205 6.28 2.62 -30.66
N ALA A 206 6.74 3.55 -29.81
CA ALA A 206 8.06 3.48 -29.19
C ALA A 206 8.20 2.29 -28.24
N GLY A 207 7.18 2.01 -27.42
CA GLY A 207 7.15 0.82 -26.55
C GLY A 207 7.08 -0.49 -27.32
N MET A 208 6.47 -0.50 -28.50
CA MET A 208 6.40 -1.66 -29.39
C MET A 208 7.71 -1.89 -30.15
N ALA A 209 8.47 -0.83 -30.45
CA ALA A 209 9.72 -0.92 -31.20
C ALA A 209 10.82 -1.74 -30.51
N VAL A 210 10.76 -1.87 -29.18
CA VAL A 210 11.71 -2.69 -28.40
C VAL A 210 11.30 -4.17 -28.27
N TYR A 211 10.09 -4.54 -28.70
CA TYR A 211 9.63 -5.92 -28.66
C TYR A 211 10.06 -6.68 -29.93
N PRO A 212 10.58 -7.92 -29.84
CA PRO A 212 11.09 -8.68 -30.97
C PRO A 212 9.96 -9.30 -31.82
N TRP A 213 9.16 -8.44 -32.45
CA TRP A 213 8.08 -8.80 -33.37
C TRP A 213 8.07 -7.85 -34.57
N GLY A 214 8.46 -8.35 -35.74
CA GLY A 214 8.58 -7.53 -36.95
C GLY A 214 7.68 -7.99 -38.10
N LYS A 215 7.87 -7.35 -39.25
CA LYS A 215 7.12 -7.67 -40.49
C LYS A 215 7.27 -9.13 -40.93
N ALA A 216 8.42 -9.74 -40.66
CA ALA A 216 8.66 -11.15 -40.99
C ALA A 216 7.79 -12.09 -40.14
N GLU A 217 7.66 -11.82 -38.84
CA GLU A 217 6.73 -12.53 -37.95
C GLU A 217 5.27 -12.33 -38.34
N ASP A 218 4.86 -11.12 -38.73
CA ASP A 218 3.48 -10.87 -39.21
C ASP A 218 3.15 -11.70 -40.46
N GLU A 219 4.04 -11.71 -41.45
CA GLU A 219 3.86 -12.49 -42.69
C GLU A 219 3.94 -14.01 -42.44
N ASP A 220 4.76 -14.47 -41.50
CA ASP A 220 4.79 -15.87 -41.07
C ASP A 220 3.48 -16.28 -40.35
N MET A 221 2.99 -15.44 -39.44
CA MET A 221 1.74 -15.69 -38.71
C MET A 221 0.54 -15.68 -39.65
N LYS A 222 0.46 -14.70 -40.55
CA LYS A 222 -0.60 -14.59 -41.57
C LYS A 222 -0.65 -15.83 -42.46
N ARG A 223 0.49 -16.25 -43.03
CA ARG A 223 0.57 -17.47 -43.84
C ARG A 223 0.15 -18.72 -43.06
N THR A 224 0.51 -18.79 -41.78
CA THR A 224 0.13 -19.92 -40.90
C THR A 224 -1.40 -19.95 -40.70
N LEU A 225 -2.02 -18.80 -40.39
CA LEU A 225 -3.47 -18.70 -40.20
C LEU A 225 -4.24 -19.01 -41.49
N GLU A 226 -3.78 -18.51 -42.63
CA GLU A 226 -4.37 -18.80 -43.95
C GLU A 226 -4.27 -20.29 -44.30
N ALA A 227 -3.14 -20.94 -44.01
CA ALA A 227 -2.95 -22.37 -44.22
C ALA A 227 -3.90 -23.21 -43.33
N LEU A 228 -4.02 -22.86 -42.04
CA LEU A 228 -4.96 -23.53 -41.12
C LEU A 228 -6.41 -23.37 -41.57
N GLN A 229 -6.77 -22.19 -42.07
CA GLN A 229 -8.10 -21.93 -42.60
C GLN A 229 -8.38 -22.77 -43.86
N ALA A 230 -7.40 -22.87 -44.77
CA ALA A 230 -7.51 -23.65 -45.98
C ALA A 230 -7.62 -25.16 -45.70
N GLU A 231 -6.81 -25.66 -44.77
CA GLU A 231 -6.82 -27.06 -44.34
C GLU A 231 -8.16 -27.44 -43.69
N ASP A 232 -8.68 -26.60 -42.81
CA ASP A 232 -9.99 -26.80 -42.19
C ASP A 232 -11.13 -26.79 -43.23
N LYS A 233 -11.08 -25.87 -44.20
CA LYS A 233 -12.06 -25.80 -45.28
C LYS A 233 -12.02 -27.03 -46.19
N ALA A 234 -10.84 -27.61 -46.41
CA ALA A 234 -10.67 -28.81 -47.24
C ALA A 234 -11.16 -30.10 -46.54
N GLY A 235 -11.18 -30.12 -45.21
CA GLY A 235 -11.64 -31.26 -44.40
C GLY A 235 -13.16 -31.33 -44.19
N ARG A 236 -13.95 -30.43 -44.80
CA ARG A 236 -15.40 -30.33 -44.60
C ARG A 236 -16.20 -31.00 -45.70
N GLU A 237 -17.35 -31.54 -45.31
CA GLU A 237 -18.31 -32.13 -46.24
C GLU A 237 -18.90 -31.06 -47.18
N PRO A 238 -19.17 -31.40 -48.46
CA PRO A 238 -19.75 -30.46 -49.42
C PRO A 238 -21.09 -29.90 -48.94
N GLY A 239 -21.13 -28.60 -48.63
CA GLY A 239 -22.33 -27.90 -48.16
C GLY A 239 -22.27 -27.41 -46.70
N ASP A 240 -21.21 -27.74 -45.96
CA ASP A 240 -21.00 -27.23 -44.59
C ASP A 240 -20.54 -25.75 -44.58
N THR A 241 -21.38 -24.87 -44.03
CA THR A 241 -21.16 -23.42 -43.94
C THR A 241 -20.70 -22.93 -42.56
N GLY A 242 -20.28 -23.85 -41.66
CA GLY A 242 -19.82 -23.48 -40.31
C GLY A 242 -18.69 -22.43 -40.29
N SER A 243 -18.52 -21.70 -39.19
CA SER A 243 -17.38 -20.78 -39.03
C SER A 243 -16.25 -21.43 -38.24
N THR A 244 -14.99 -21.28 -38.70
CA THR A 244 -13.80 -21.82 -38.02
C THR A 244 -13.14 -20.74 -37.17
N ASN A 245 -12.81 -21.06 -35.92
CA ASN A 245 -11.88 -20.24 -35.15
C ASN A 245 -10.44 -20.70 -35.43
N VAL A 246 -9.76 -20.02 -36.36
CA VAL A 246 -8.38 -20.31 -36.76
C VAL A 246 -7.36 -20.19 -35.62
N PHE A 247 -7.67 -19.46 -34.54
CA PHE A 247 -6.79 -19.35 -33.37
C PHE A 247 -6.84 -20.58 -32.48
N LEU A 248 -7.98 -21.27 -32.38
CA LEU A 248 -8.06 -22.58 -31.71
C LEU A 248 -7.25 -23.62 -32.49
N LEU A 249 -7.32 -23.59 -33.82
CA LEU A 249 -6.49 -24.45 -34.67
C LEU A 249 -5.00 -24.11 -34.53
N LEU A 250 -4.66 -22.83 -34.38
CA LEU A 250 -3.28 -22.39 -34.12
C LEU A 250 -2.76 -22.94 -32.77
N GLU A 251 -3.59 -22.92 -31.73
CA GLU A 251 -3.24 -23.48 -30.41
C GLU A 251 -3.00 -24.99 -30.46
N GLN A 252 -3.81 -25.71 -31.23
CA GLN A 252 -3.72 -27.16 -31.38
C GLN A 252 -2.54 -27.59 -32.25
N LYS A 253 -2.35 -26.95 -33.42
CA LYS A 253 -1.39 -27.39 -34.43
C LYS A 253 -0.04 -26.66 -34.36
N HIS A 254 0.00 -25.45 -33.81
CA HIS A 254 1.22 -24.63 -33.67
C HIS A 254 1.31 -23.94 -32.29
N PRO A 255 1.39 -24.70 -31.18
CA PRO A 255 1.30 -24.16 -29.82
C PRO A 255 2.37 -23.12 -29.47
N GLU A 256 3.58 -23.26 -30.02
CA GLU A 256 4.67 -22.28 -29.84
C GLU A 256 4.37 -20.94 -30.53
N LYS A 257 3.81 -20.97 -31.76
CA LYS A 257 3.38 -19.75 -32.47
C LYS A 257 2.22 -19.09 -31.75
N ALA A 258 1.26 -19.87 -31.24
CA ALA A 258 0.17 -19.37 -30.42
C ALA A 258 0.66 -18.71 -29.12
N ARG A 259 1.63 -19.31 -28.43
CA ARG A 259 2.26 -18.73 -27.22
C ARG A 259 2.94 -17.41 -27.53
N ARG A 260 3.70 -17.34 -28.63
CA ARG A 260 4.40 -16.12 -29.07
C ARG A 260 3.41 -15.01 -29.47
N LEU A 261 2.33 -15.35 -30.18
CA LEU A 261 1.26 -14.41 -30.55
C LEU A 261 0.52 -13.87 -29.33
N ARG A 262 0.19 -14.73 -28.35
CA ARG A 262 -0.38 -14.29 -27.07
C ARG A 262 0.57 -13.39 -26.28
N ALA A 263 1.87 -13.70 -26.28
CA ALA A 263 2.87 -12.84 -25.63
C ALA A 263 2.94 -11.46 -26.31
N PHE A 264 2.89 -11.41 -27.65
CA PHE A 264 2.83 -10.15 -28.40
C PHE A 264 1.58 -9.33 -28.08
N TYR A 265 0.39 -9.91 -28.14
CA TYR A 265 -0.85 -9.19 -27.82
C TYR A 265 -0.94 -8.78 -26.35
N ARG A 266 -0.42 -9.60 -25.42
CA ARG A 266 -0.30 -9.20 -24.00
C ARG A 266 0.64 -8.02 -23.83
N TYR A 267 1.81 -8.06 -24.46
CA TYR A 267 2.75 -6.96 -24.44
C TYR A 267 2.14 -5.69 -25.04
N GLN A 268 1.49 -5.79 -26.21
CA GLN A 268 0.78 -4.69 -26.84
C GLN A 268 -0.29 -4.11 -25.91
N ARG A 269 -1.18 -4.94 -25.36
CA ARG A 269 -2.22 -4.51 -24.41
C ARG A 269 -1.63 -3.86 -23.16
N SER A 270 -0.48 -4.34 -22.68
CA SER A 270 0.24 -3.72 -21.56
C SER A 270 0.77 -2.32 -21.91
N GLN A 271 1.30 -2.13 -23.13
CA GLN A 271 1.73 -0.81 -23.61
C GLN A 271 0.56 0.15 -23.73
N TYR A 272 -0.58 -0.30 -24.28
CA TYR A 272 -1.82 0.48 -24.30
C TYR A 272 -2.22 0.88 -22.88
N GLY A 273 -2.38 -0.06 -21.95
CA GLY A 273 -2.76 0.23 -20.56
C GLY A 273 -1.78 1.18 -19.86
N LYS A 274 -0.47 1.04 -20.12
CA LYS A 274 0.57 1.93 -19.60
C LYS A 274 0.44 3.37 -20.12
N GLN A 275 0.25 3.55 -21.42
CA GLN A 275 0.13 4.89 -21.99
C GLN A 275 -1.22 5.55 -21.66
N TRP A 276 -2.30 4.78 -21.57
CA TRP A 276 -3.60 5.27 -21.09
C TRP A 276 -3.53 5.81 -19.66
N ARG A 277 -2.83 5.11 -18.76
CA ARG A 277 -2.55 5.62 -17.40
C ARG A 277 -1.69 6.88 -17.41
N ARG A 278 -0.67 6.92 -18.26
CA ARG A 278 0.19 8.12 -18.42
C ARG A 278 -0.55 9.31 -19.03
N ALA A 279 -1.50 9.08 -19.94
CA ALA A 279 -2.35 10.12 -20.52
C ALA A 279 -3.21 10.78 -19.43
N ALA A 280 -3.82 9.96 -18.56
CA ALA A 280 -4.56 10.45 -17.40
C ALA A 280 -3.67 11.25 -16.44
N LEU A 281 -2.48 10.74 -16.13
CA LEU A 281 -1.51 11.43 -15.26
C LEU A 281 -0.98 12.73 -15.87
N ALA A 282 -0.70 12.74 -17.18
CA ALA A 282 -0.28 13.92 -17.91
C ALA A 282 -1.38 15.00 -17.84
N MET A 283 -2.62 14.63 -18.17
CA MET A 283 -3.79 15.52 -18.08
C MET A 283 -3.98 16.07 -16.67
N GLN A 284 -3.82 15.25 -15.63
CA GLN A 284 -3.90 15.70 -14.25
C GLN A 284 -2.78 16.67 -13.89
N ASN A 285 -1.53 16.37 -14.24
CA ASN A 285 -0.40 17.25 -13.95
C ASN A 285 -0.53 18.61 -14.65
N ILE A 286 -1.05 18.64 -15.88
CA ILE A 286 -1.32 19.87 -16.63
C ILE A 286 -2.35 20.75 -15.92
N LEU A 287 -3.42 20.11 -15.44
CA LEU A 287 -4.53 20.78 -14.77
C LEU A 287 -4.12 21.34 -13.40
N HIS A 288 -3.21 20.66 -12.69
CA HIS A 288 -2.67 21.15 -11.42
C HIS A 288 -1.46 22.11 -11.56
N ALA A 289 -0.80 22.17 -12.72
CA ALA A 289 0.33 23.08 -13.00
C ALA A 289 -0.08 24.53 -13.33
N ALA A 290 -1.39 24.83 -13.21
CA ALA A 290 -1.97 26.16 -13.35
C ALA A 290 -1.31 27.26 -12.49
N ASP A 291 -0.75 26.90 -11.34
CA ASP A 291 -0.26 27.85 -10.34
C ASP A 291 1.18 28.34 -10.54
N GLY A 292 1.78 28.10 -11.70
CA GLY A 292 3.02 28.78 -12.06
C GLY A 292 4.18 28.53 -11.11
N ASP A 293 4.28 27.35 -10.50
CA ASP A 293 5.55 26.77 -10.06
C ASP A 293 5.38 25.26 -9.81
N ALA A 294 6.36 24.47 -10.25
CA ALA A 294 6.21 23.03 -10.45
C ALA A 294 6.18 22.21 -9.14
N CYS A 295 5.00 21.99 -8.56
CA CYS A 295 4.77 20.88 -7.62
C CYS A 295 3.31 20.39 -7.67
N ALA A 296 3.10 19.07 -7.66
CA ALA A 296 1.76 18.48 -7.65
C ALA A 296 0.92 18.99 -6.46
N ALA A 297 -0.38 19.20 -6.64
CA ALA A 297 -1.27 19.70 -5.59
C ALA A 297 -1.19 18.88 -4.29
N LEU A 298 -1.53 19.50 -3.17
CA LEU A 298 -1.55 18.82 -1.88
C LEU A 298 -2.58 17.69 -1.91
N ILE A 299 -2.13 16.47 -1.62
CA ILE A 299 -3.03 15.35 -1.36
C ILE A 299 -3.66 15.62 0.01
N PRO A 300 -5.00 15.71 0.12
CA PRO A 300 -5.65 15.97 1.40
C PRO A 300 -5.30 14.90 2.44
N ARG A 301 -5.02 15.29 3.68
CA ARG A 301 -4.73 14.35 4.78
C ARG A 301 -5.79 13.26 4.90
N LYS A 302 -7.07 13.63 4.73
CA LYS A 302 -8.20 12.70 4.80
C LYS A 302 -8.10 11.55 3.80
N HIS A 303 -7.55 11.76 2.60
CA HIS A 303 -7.42 10.68 1.62
C HIS A 303 -6.35 9.66 2.02
N LEU A 304 -5.37 10.06 2.83
CA LEU A 304 -4.27 9.20 3.29
C LEU A 304 -4.58 8.55 4.65
N PHE A 305 -5.23 9.29 5.54
CA PHE A 305 -5.38 8.93 6.96
C PHE A 305 -6.81 8.81 7.46
N ALA A 306 -7.85 9.18 6.70
CA ALA A 306 -9.21 8.78 7.08
C ALA A 306 -9.35 7.26 6.98
N ASN A 307 -10.40 6.72 7.57
CA ASN A 307 -10.76 5.33 7.37
C ASN A 307 -10.86 5.05 5.87
N PRO A 308 -10.29 3.94 5.38
CA PRO A 308 -10.44 3.56 3.99
C PRO A 308 -11.92 3.30 3.71
N ALA A 309 -12.36 3.56 2.48
CA ALA A 309 -13.76 3.34 2.08
C ALA A 309 -14.20 1.89 2.38
N ARG A 310 -13.29 0.93 2.17
CA ARG A 310 -13.41 -0.48 2.55
C ARG A 310 -12.03 -1.06 2.86
N ALA A 311 -11.94 -2.10 3.68
CA ALA A 311 -10.69 -2.79 4.02
C ALA A 311 -10.90 -4.27 4.37
N ALA A 312 -9.80 -5.03 4.42
CA ALA A 312 -9.78 -6.42 4.92
C ALA A 312 -10.84 -7.35 4.29
N MET A 313 -11.12 -7.21 2.99
CA MET A 313 -12.13 -8.05 2.35
C MET A 313 -11.66 -9.49 2.21
N THR A 314 -12.54 -10.42 2.57
CA THR A 314 -12.30 -11.87 2.52
C THR A 314 -13.56 -12.62 2.06
N ILE A 315 -13.37 -13.84 1.56
CA ILE A 315 -14.44 -14.77 1.19
C ILE A 315 -14.60 -15.86 2.26
N SER A 316 -15.85 -16.28 2.51
CA SER A 316 -16.14 -17.38 3.42
C SER A 316 -15.62 -18.72 2.86
N PRO A 317 -15.29 -19.71 3.72
CA PRO A 317 -14.80 -21.02 3.26
C PRO A 317 -15.74 -21.72 2.28
N ASP A 318 -17.06 -21.58 2.46
CA ASP A 318 -18.09 -22.15 1.57
C ASP A 318 -18.33 -21.34 0.28
N GLY A 319 -17.62 -20.22 0.09
CA GLY A 319 -17.74 -19.34 -1.06
C GLY A 319 -19.04 -18.53 -1.14
N GLN A 320 -19.93 -18.63 -0.16
CA GLN A 320 -21.26 -18.01 -0.23
C GLN A 320 -21.27 -16.53 0.16
N TRP A 321 -20.29 -16.07 0.94
CA TRP A 321 -20.27 -14.73 1.51
C TRP A 321 -18.94 -14.01 1.27
N LEU A 322 -19.04 -12.71 1.04
CA LEU A 322 -17.94 -11.77 1.17
C LEU A 322 -18.15 -10.94 2.43
N ALA A 323 -17.08 -10.67 3.17
CA ALA A 323 -17.09 -9.73 4.29
C ALA A 323 -15.91 -8.78 4.20
N TRP A 324 -16.07 -7.55 4.71
CA TRP A 324 -15.04 -6.52 4.75
C TRP A 324 -15.32 -5.53 5.88
N LEU A 325 -14.34 -4.69 6.19
CA LEU A 325 -14.52 -3.55 7.08
C LEU A 325 -14.88 -2.31 6.26
N ALA A 326 -15.88 -1.54 6.69
CA ALA A 326 -16.22 -0.23 6.13
C ALA A 326 -16.88 0.64 7.20
N ASP A 327 -16.95 1.96 6.98
CA ASP A 327 -17.71 2.85 7.86
C ASP A 327 -19.20 2.43 7.88
N GLY A 328 -19.81 2.45 9.06
CA GLY A 328 -21.24 2.22 9.26
C GLY A 328 -21.86 3.15 10.31
N ASP A 329 -21.14 3.42 11.41
CA ASP A 329 -21.57 4.30 12.50
C ASP A 329 -20.49 5.34 12.87
N GLY A 330 -19.74 5.86 11.88
CA GLY A 330 -18.63 6.80 12.06
C GLY A 330 -17.30 6.14 12.45
N VAL A 331 -17.29 4.81 12.53
CA VAL A 331 -16.12 3.95 12.73
C VAL A 331 -16.24 2.69 11.87
N MET A 332 -15.11 2.04 11.64
CA MET A 332 -15.08 0.79 10.87
C MET A 332 -15.91 -0.30 11.54
N ASN A 333 -16.79 -0.92 10.77
CA ASN A 333 -17.60 -2.05 11.17
C ASN A 333 -17.51 -3.16 10.12
N ILE A 334 -17.88 -4.38 10.51
CA ILE A 334 -17.97 -5.49 9.56
C ILE A 334 -19.21 -5.30 8.70
N TRP A 335 -19.04 -5.46 7.41
CA TRP A 335 -20.09 -5.56 6.40
C TRP A 335 -19.99 -6.90 5.71
N ALA A 336 -21.13 -7.47 5.30
CA ALA A 336 -21.16 -8.72 4.55
C ALA A 336 -22.23 -8.71 3.46
N ALA A 337 -21.98 -9.44 2.38
CA ALA A 337 -22.88 -9.63 1.26
C ALA A 337 -22.76 -11.07 0.69
N PRO A 338 -23.81 -11.61 0.05
CA PRO A 338 -23.67 -12.80 -0.77
C PRO A 338 -22.60 -12.58 -1.85
N SER A 339 -21.73 -13.58 -2.08
CA SER A 339 -20.62 -13.47 -3.06
C SER A 339 -21.10 -13.27 -4.50
N SER A 340 -22.32 -13.73 -4.81
CA SER A 340 -23.01 -13.53 -6.08
C SER A 340 -23.56 -12.12 -6.25
N SER A 341 -23.88 -11.41 -5.16
CA SER A 341 -24.52 -10.10 -5.15
C SER A 341 -23.84 -9.14 -4.16
N PRO A 342 -22.59 -8.69 -4.40
CA PRO A 342 -21.86 -7.83 -3.45
C PRO A 342 -22.52 -6.47 -3.17
N ASN A 343 -23.45 -6.04 -4.02
CA ASN A 343 -24.25 -4.83 -3.87
C ASN A 343 -25.36 -4.94 -2.83
N GLU A 344 -25.74 -6.16 -2.42
CA GLU A 344 -26.71 -6.44 -1.34
C GLU A 344 -26.03 -6.44 0.05
N ALA A 345 -24.95 -5.68 0.19
CA ALA A 345 -24.19 -5.58 1.42
C ALA A 345 -25.03 -5.03 2.57
N ARG A 346 -24.85 -5.61 3.75
CA ARG A 346 -25.40 -5.11 5.00
C ARG A 346 -24.32 -5.01 6.07
N GLN A 347 -24.51 -4.03 6.95
CA GLN A 347 -23.70 -3.89 8.15
C GLN A 347 -24.02 -5.04 9.11
N VAL A 348 -22.97 -5.64 9.68
CA VAL A 348 -23.02 -6.80 10.57
C VAL A 348 -22.79 -6.38 12.01
N THR A 349 -21.82 -5.51 12.27
CA THR A 349 -21.51 -4.97 13.60
C THR A 349 -21.88 -3.49 13.70
N HIS A 350 -22.12 -3.00 14.91
CA HIS A 350 -22.58 -1.62 15.17
C HIS A 350 -21.74 -0.92 16.26
N ASP A 351 -20.42 -1.10 16.24
CA ASP A 351 -19.52 -0.33 17.10
C ASP A 351 -19.59 1.15 16.72
N LYS A 352 -19.52 2.03 17.73
CA LYS A 352 -19.64 3.49 17.55
C LYS A 352 -18.47 4.27 18.16
N ARG A 353 -17.44 3.56 18.63
CA ARG A 353 -16.39 4.16 19.47
C ARG A 353 -15.00 3.94 18.92
N ARG A 354 -14.55 2.69 18.84
CA ARG A 354 -13.17 2.35 18.46
C ARG A 354 -13.10 1.80 17.04
N GLY A 355 -14.16 1.16 16.57
CA GLY A 355 -14.22 0.44 15.31
C GLY A 355 -13.62 -0.96 15.43
N ILE A 356 -14.10 -1.86 14.57
CA ILE A 356 -13.56 -3.19 14.38
C ILE A 356 -12.29 -3.09 13.53
N GLN A 357 -11.19 -3.64 14.04
CA GLN A 357 -9.89 -3.60 13.37
C GLN A 357 -9.60 -4.86 12.54
N ASN A 358 -10.15 -6.00 12.93
CA ASN A 358 -9.98 -7.29 12.25
C ASN A 358 -11.15 -8.24 12.50
N PHE A 359 -11.30 -9.22 11.61
CA PHE A 359 -12.25 -10.31 11.75
C PHE A 359 -11.74 -11.57 11.01
N HIS A 360 -12.32 -12.73 11.34
CA HIS A 360 -11.97 -14.02 10.73
C HIS A 360 -13.23 -14.82 10.41
N TRP A 361 -13.22 -15.54 9.29
CA TRP A 361 -14.24 -16.56 9.02
C TRP A 361 -14.00 -17.80 9.87
N THR A 362 -15.10 -18.45 10.24
CA THR A 362 -15.07 -19.83 10.76
C THR A 362 -15.49 -20.81 9.66
N TYR A 363 -15.39 -22.11 9.95
CA TYR A 363 -15.97 -23.15 9.08
C TYR A 363 -17.46 -23.41 9.33
N VAL A 364 -18.09 -22.73 10.31
CA VAL A 364 -19.55 -22.70 10.39
C VAL A 364 -20.05 -21.73 9.31
N PRO A 365 -20.92 -22.18 8.38
CA PRO A 365 -21.45 -21.34 7.30
C PRO A 365 -22.00 -20.02 7.82
N GLY A 366 -21.53 -18.90 7.26
CA GLY A 366 -21.98 -17.55 7.63
C GLY A 366 -21.55 -17.06 9.01
N MET A 367 -20.64 -17.73 9.73
CA MET A 367 -20.19 -17.26 11.05
C MET A 367 -18.80 -16.62 11.00
N LEU A 368 -18.71 -15.43 11.59
CA LEU A 368 -17.53 -14.59 11.72
C LEU A 368 -17.09 -14.45 13.19
N LEU A 369 -15.80 -14.25 13.40
CA LEU A 369 -15.19 -13.89 14.68
C LEU A 369 -14.56 -12.51 14.58
N PHE A 370 -14.63 -11.73 15.65
CA PHE A 370 -13.89 -10.48 15.76
C PHE A 370 -13.51 -10.21 17.21
N SER A 371 -12.49 -9.40 17.40
CA SER A 371 -11.99 -9.03 18.73
C SER A 371 -12.07 -7.53 18.95
N GLN A 372 -12.34 -7.13 20.19
CA GLN A 372 -12.33 -5.72 20.58
C GLN A 372 -11.65 -5.57 21.94
N ASP A 373 -10.82 -4.55 22.06
CA ASP A 373 -10.29 -4.04 23.32
C ASP A 373 -11.10 -2.81 23.77
N ARG A 374 -10.72 -2.20 24.90
CA ARG A 374 -11.35 -0.97 25.37
C ARG A 374 -10.35 0.18 25.35
N ASP A 375 -10.61 1.18 24.51
CA ASP A 375 -9.84 2.43 24.44
C ASP A 375 -8.32 2.22 24.27
N GLY A 376 -7.90 1.10 23.67
CA GLY A 376 -6.48 0.79 23.43
C GLY A 376 -5.75 0.06 24.54
N ASP A 377 -6.47 -0.46 25.56
CA ASP A 377 -5.86 -1.22 26.66
C ASP A 377 -5.33 -2.61 26.26
N GLU A 378 -5.60 -3.04 25.02
CA GLU A 378 -5.24 -4.33 24.43
C GLU A 378 -5.75 -5.57 25.19
N ASN A 379 -6.74 -5.42 26.07
CA ASN A 379 -7.42 -6.52 26.74
C ASN A 379 -8.56 -7.03 25.86
N PHE A 380 -8.19 -7.71 24.77
CA PHE A 380 -9.15 -8.13 23.75
C PHE A 380 -10.15 -9.17 24.27
N GLN A 381 -11.44 -8.92 24.02
CA GLN A 381 -12.54 -9.87 24.15
C GLN A 381 -12.91 -10.44 22.78
N LEU A 382 -13.30 -11.71 22.71
CA LEU A 382 -13.70 -12.38 21.47
C LEU A 382 -15.23 -12.38 21.31
N PHE A 383 -15.69 -12.04 20.11
CA PHE A 383 -17.09 -12.00 19.73
C PHE A 383 -17.35 -12.87 18.49
N GLY A 384 -18.59 -13.33 18.37
CA GLY A 384 -19.09 -14.05 17.21
C GLY A 384 -20.26 -13.31 16.57
N ALA A 385 -20.29 -13.29 15.23
CA ALA A 385 -21.39 -12.78 14.43
C ALA A 385 -21.92 -13.89 13.52
N ASP A 386 -23.22 -14.16 13.57
CA ASP A 386 -23.90 -15.14 12.69
C ASP A 386 -24.70 -14.39 11.63
N LEU A 387 -24.35 -14.59 10.36
CA LEU A 387 -25.03 -13.94 9.25
C LEU A 387 -26.40 -14.58 8.96
N ALA A 388 -26.69 -15.81 9.36
CA ALA A 388 -27.99 -16.42 9.08
C ALA A 388 -29.13 -15.73 9.84
N ASP A 389 -28.91 -15.38 11.10
CA ASP A 389 -29.91 -14.73 11.96
C ASP A 389 -29.57 -13.28 12.36
N GLY A 390 -28.36 -12.81 12.03
CA GLY A 390 -27.86 -11.48 12.38
C GLY A 390 -27.45 -11.33 13.84
N SER A 391 -27.30 -12.42 14.59
CA SER A 391 -26.94 -12.36 16.00
C SER A 391 -25.48 -11.97 16.20
N LEU A 392 -25.25 -11.12 17.20
CA LEU A 392 -23.93 -10.74 17.71
C LEU A 392 -23.84 -11.17 19.17
N ARG A 393 -22.72 -11.79 19.56
CA ARG A 393 -22.50 -12.24 20.94
C ARG A 393 -21.05 -12.13 21.37
N ALA A 394 -20.85 -11.84 22.65
CA ALA A 394 -19.60 -12.14 23.32
C ALA A 394 -19.44 -13.66 23.42
N LEU A 395 -18.31 -14.18 22.94
CA LEU A 395 -17.94 -15.59 23.09
C LEU A 395 -17.12 -15.83 24.35
N THR A 396 -16.40 -14.81 24.80
CA THR A 396 -15.58 -14.87 26.01
C THR A 396 -16.09 -13.85 27.04
N PRO A 397 -15.97 -14.10 28.35
CA PRO A 397 -16.38 -13.13 29.37
C PRO A 397 -15.61 -11.81 29.27
N ALA A 398 -16.28 -10.70 29.58
CA ALA A 398 -15.62 -9.42 29.78
C ALA A 398 -15.08 -9.36 31.22
N ALA A 399 -13.75 -9.35 31.37
CA ALA A 399 -13.09 -9.27 32.67
C ALA A 399 -11.89 -8.33 32.59
N ALA A 400 -11.69 -7.52 33.63
CA ALA A 400 -10.61 -6.54 33.67
C ALA A 400 -9.24 -7.23 33.62
N GLY A 401 -8.35 -6.75 32.75
CA GLY A 401 -7.00 -7.32 32.57
C GLY A 401 -6.96 -8.69 31.88
N VAL A 402 -8.11 -9.21 31.46
CA VAL A 402 -8.19 -10.48 30.73
C VAL A 402 -8.16 -10.21 29.23
N ARG A 403 -7.24 -10.89 28.56
CA ARG A 403 -7.07 -10.90 27.11
C ARG A 403 -7.33 -12.30 26.60
N THR A 404 -8.13 -12.39 25.54
CA THR A 404 -8.39 -13.62 24.79
C THR A 404 -8.03 -13.44 23.32
N GLY A 405 -7.41 -14.45 22.72
CA GLY A 405 -7.06 -14.48 21.31
C GLY A 405 -7.46 -15.79 20.64
N VAL A 406 -7.65 -15.77 19.32
CA VAL A 406 -7.84 -16.99 18.53
C VAL A 406 -6.48 -17.67 18.36
N GLN A 407 -6.39 -18.93 18.78
CA GLN A 407 -5.19 -19.75 18.63
C GLN A 407 -5.22 -20.54 17.32
N SER A 408 -6.37 -21.14 16.99
CA SER A 408 -6.54 -21.93 15.76
C SER A 408 -8.00 -22.08 15.38
N ILE A 409 -8.25 -22.15 14.07
CA ILE A 409 -9.55 -22.45 13.44
C ILE A 409 -9.31 -23.61 12.48
N SER A 410 -10.03 -24.72 12.68
CA SER A 410 -9.83 -25.97 11.96
C SER A 410 -11.10 -26.44 11.23
N ARG A 411 -10.92 -26.88 9.98
CA ARG A 411 -11.97 -27.52 9.18
C ARG A 411 -12.43 -28.85 9.76
N GLU A 412 -11.56 -29.52 10.51
CA GLU A 412 -11.81 -30.83 11.14
C GLU A 412 -12.76 -30.70 12.35
N ARG A 413 -12.86 -29.50 12.94
CA ARG A 413 -13.72 -29.20 14.11
C ARG A 413 -14.51 -27.92 13.89
N GLN A 414 -15.38 -27.89 12.90
CA GLN A 414 -16.08 -26.68 12.44
C GLN A 414 -16.86 -25.93 13.54
N GLY A 415 -17.48 -26.64 14.48
CA GLY A 415 -18.31 -26.05 15.53
C GLY A 415 -17.53 -25.47 16.73
N GLU A 416 -16.20 -25.54 16.71
CA GLU A 416 -15.33 -25.19 17.82
C GLU A 416 -14.04 -24.51 17.32
N ILE A 417 -13.38 -23.76 18.19
CA ILE A 417 -12.07 -23.14 17.90
C ILE A 417 -11.14 -23.31 19.10
N ALA A 418 -9.83 -23.27 18.86
CA ALA A 418 -8.86 -23.09 19.94
C ALA A 418 -8.68 -21.59 20.22
N VAL A 419 -8.70 -21.21 21.50
CA VAL A 419 -8.45 -19.84 21.97
C VAL A 419 -7.41 -19.86 23.08
N VAL A 420 -6.70 -18.75 23.24
CA VAL A 420 -5.75 -18.52 24.33
C VAL A 420 -6.29 -17.46 25.28
N SER A 421 -6.23 -17.69 26.60
CA SER A 421 -6.72 -16.74 27.61
C SER A 421 -5.81 -16.66 28.83
N ASN A 422 -5.56 -15.45 29.34
CA ASN A 422 -4.78 -15.22 30.57
C ASN A 422 -5.68 -15.07 31.83
N ALA A 423 -6.93 -15.52 31.77
CA ALA A 423 -7.90 -15.33 32.84
C ALA A 423 -7.49 -15.98 34.18
N ARG A 424 -6.76 -17.11 34.14
CA ARG A 424 -6.25 -17.81 35.32
C ARG A 424 -4.99 -17.14 35.89
N ASP A 425 -4.06 -16.77 35.02
CA ASP A 425 -2.80 -16.12 35.37
C ASP A 425 -2.49 -15.00 34.35
N ALA A 426 -2.41 -13.75 34.82
CA ALA A 426 -2.19 -12.60 33.95
C ALA A 426 -0.88 -12.67 33.13
N ARG A 427 0.07 -13.54 33.53
CA ARG A 427 1.38 -13.72 32.88
C ARG A 427 1.37 -14.73 31.74
N PHE A 428 0.45 -15.68 31.76
CA PHE A 428 0.52 -16.84 30.88
C PHE A 428 -0.86 -17.14 30.29
N PHE A 429 -0.88 -17.43 29.00
CA PHE A 429 -2.12 -17.79 28.32
C PHE A 429 -2.31 -19.31 28.33
N ASP A 430 -3.41 -19.74 28.95
CA ASP A 430 -3.92 -21.10 28.87
C ASP A 430 -4.56 -21.33 27.50
N VAL A 431 -4.50 -22.56 27.01
CA VAL A 431 -5.19 -22.97 25.78
C VAL A 431 -6.54 -23.57 26.15
N HIS A 432 -7.58 -23.07 25.51
CA HIS A 432 -8.94 -23.56 25.64
C HIS A 432 -9.51 -23.93 24.28
N VAL A 433 -10.48 -24.83 24.28
CA VAL A 433 -11.36 -25.01 23.13
C VAL A 433 -12.72 -24.40 23.47
N LEU A 434 -13.16 -23.53 22.57
CA LEU A 434 -14.37 -22.73 22.70
C LEU A 434 -15.41 -23.24 21.71
N ASN A 435 -16.62 -23.52 22.21
CA ASN A 435 -17.75 -23.83 21.37
C ASN A 435 -18.34 -22.55 20.78
N LEU A 436 -18.04 -22.30 19.51
CA LEU A 436 -19.07 -22.07 18.49
C LEU A 436 -20.33 -21.35 18.99
N ARG A 437 -21.33 -22.19 19.26
CA ARG A 437 -22.73 -21.91 19.48
C ARG A 437 -23.08 -21.59 20.93
N THR A 438 -22.26 -21.95 21.91
CA THR A 438 -22.62 -21.74 23.31
C THR A 438 -21.70 -20.77 24.04
N GLY A 439 -20.50 -20.49 23.50
CA GLY A 439 -19.44 -19.78 24.21
C GLY A 439 -18.82 -20.60 25.34
N ALA A 440 -19.21 -21.87 25.52
CA ALA A 440 -18.63 -22.73 26.53
C ALA A 440 -17.16 -23.00 26.20
N MET A 441 -16.29 -22.79 27.19
CA MET A 441 -14.86 -23.02 27.08
C MET A 441 -14.45 -24.21 27.96
N HIS A 442 -13.62 -25.09 27.43
CA HIS A 442 -12.89 -26.09 28.23
C HIS A 442 -11.40 -25.87 28.09
N CYS A 443 -10.68 -25.85 29.22
CA CYS A 443 -9.22 -25.78 29.21
C CYS A 443 -8.66 -27.11 28.68
N VAL A 444 -7.80 -27.02 27.67
CA VAL A 444 -7.05 -28.17 27.13
C VAL A 444 -5.59 -28.15 27.58
N GLU A 445 -5.05 -26.96 27.89
CA GLU A 445 -3.70 -26.81 28.42
C GLU A 445 -3.62 -25.64 29.39
N GLU A 446 -3.20 -25.91 30.63
CA GLU A 446 -2.81 -24.88 31.58
C GLU A 446 -1.35 -24.47 31.36
N ASN A 447 -1.12 -23.19 31.14
CA ASN A 447 0.21 -22.65 30.93
C ASN A 447 0.88 -22.28 32.26
N THR A 448 1.95 -22.99 32.60
CA THR A 448 2.68 -22.80 33.86
C THR A 448 4.01 -22.07 33.70
N GLY A 449 4.32 -21.56 32.50
CA GLY A 449 5.58 -20.85 32.24
C GLY A 449 6.10 -20.91 30.80
N PHE A 450 5.27 -21.32 29.84
CA PHE A 450 5.63 -21.39 28.42
C PHE A 450 5.31 -20.06 27.72
N ALA A 451 6.14 -19.73 26.72
CA ALA A 451 5.90 -18.61 25.81
C ALA A 451 4.68 -18.86 24.92
N GLY A 452 4.33 -20.12 24.67
CA GLY A 452 3.13 -20.49 23.93
C GLY A 452 3.11 -21.97 23.57
N PHE A 453 2.07 -22.36 22.83
CA PHE A 453 1.86 -23.72 22.35
C PHE A 453 1.55 -23.76 20.86
N VAL A 454 1.82 -24.90 20.22
CA VAL A 454 1.32 -25.23 18.90
C VAL A 454 0.27 -26.31 19.06
N VAL A 455 -0.93 -26.05 18.54
CA VAL A 455 -2.04 -27.01 18.51
C VAL A 455 -2.18 -27.63 17.13
N ASP A 456 -2.62 -28.88 17.07
CA ASP A 456 -2.97 -29.53 15.81
C ASP A 456 -4.39 -29.19 15.34
N ALA A 457 -4.82 -29.81 14.23
CA ALA A 457 -6.15 -29.62 13.65
C ALA A 457 -7.29 -30.11 14.56
N GLN A 458 -6.97 -30.89 15.61
CA GLN A 458 -7.91 -31.38 16.61
C GLN A 458 -7.90 -30.53 17.89
N TYR A 459 -7.10 -29.45 17.92
CA TYR A 459 -6.90 -28.54 19.03
C TYR A 459 -6.19 -29.17 20.24
N GLU A 460 -5.42 -30.23 20.04
CA GLU A 460 -4.54 -30.78 21.08
C GLU A 460 -3.23 -29.98 21.12
N ALA A 461 -2.76 -29.60 22.31
CA ALA A 461 -1.45 -28.98 22.47
C ALA A 461 -0.33 -30.02 22.27
N LYS A 462 0.35 -29.96 21.12
CA LYS A 462 1.41 -30.93 20.74
C LYS A 462 2.81 -30.48 21.09
N LEU A 463 3.06 -29.17 21.01
CA LEU A 463 4.35 -28.55 21.23
C LEU A 463 4.20 -27.38 22.20
N ALA A 464 5.08 -27.30 23.19
CA ALA A 464 5.22 -26.12 24.03
C ALA A 464 6.54 -25.41 23.71
N VAL A 465 6.55 -24.08 23.76
CA VAL A 465 7.76 -23.27 23.55
C VAL A 465 8.13 -22.59 24.86
N ARG A 466 9.38 -22.71 25.29
CA ARG A 466 9.92 -22.06 26.49
C ARG A 466 11.15 -21.25 26.12
N ASN A 467 11.22 -20.01 26.60
CA ASN A 467 12.45 -19.24 26.51
C ASN A 467 13.43 -19.69 27.58
N THR A 468 14.69 -19.90 27.20
CA THR A 468 15.76 -20.28 28.13
C THR A 468 16.32 -19.05 28.85
N ARG A 469 17.03 -19.28 29.97
CA ARG A 469 17.57 -18.20 30.82
C ARG A 469 18.63 -17.34 30.15
N ASP A 470 19.25 -17.81 29.07
CA ASP A 470 20.24 -17.09 28.26
C ASP A 470 19.60 -16.34 27.08
N GLY A 471 18.28 -16.41 26.92
CA GLY A 471 17.52 -15.76 25.84
C GLY A 471 17.26 -16.63 24.60
N GLY A 472 17.66 -17.90 24.63
CA GLY A 472 17.33 -18.89 23.60
C GLY A 472 15.91 -19.44 23.71
N SER A 473 15.68 -20.59 23.09
CA SER A 473 14.38 -21.26 23.07
C SER A 473 14.51 -22.78 23.15
N GLU A 474 13.57 -23.40 23.84
CA GLU A 474 13.36 -24.84 23.84
C GLU A 474 11.97 -25.14 23.32
N TRP A 475 11.86 -26.12 22.42
CA TRP A 475 10.59 -26.70 22.05
C TRP A 475 10.44 -28.04 22.75
N LEU A 476 9.30 -28.23 23.40
CA LEU A 476 9.03 -29.37 24.27
C LEU A 476 7.92 -30.23 23.70
N ARG A 477 8.04 -31.55 23.94
CA ARG A 477 7.04 -32.57 23.62
C ARG A 477 6.68 -33.36 24.85
N ARG A 478 5.50 -33.97 24.87
CA ARG A 478 5.11 -34.88 25.95
C ARG A 478 5.82 -36.23 25.83
N ASP A 479 6.32 -36.74 26.94
CA ASP A 479 6.72 -38.14 27.07
C ASP A 479 5.52 -39.08 27.28
N ALA A 480 5.77 -40.37 27.43
CA ALA A 480 4.71 -41.37 27.65
C ALA A 480 3.94 -41.18 28.98
N ALA A 481 4.52 -40.44 29.95
CA ALA A 481 3.86 -40.07 31.19
C ALA A 481 3.06 -38.76 31.06
N GLY A 482 3.05 -38.15 29.86
CA GLY A 482 2.37 -36.89 29.60
C GLY A 482 3.14 -35.66 30.10
N THR A 483 4.43 -35.77 30.44
CA THR A 483 5.22 -34.62 30.95
C THR A 483 5.95 -33.92 29.81
N TRP A 484 5.98 -32.58 29.82
CA TRP A 484 6.73 -31.78 28.85
C TRP A 484 8.24 -31.97 29.01
N GLN A 485 8.89 -32.53 28.00
CA GLN A 485 10.34 -32.74 27.92
C GLN A 485 10.95 -31.90 26.79
N PRO A 486 12.12 -31.28 26.98
CA PRO A 486 12.86 -30.63 25.90
C PRO A 486 13.10 -31.59 24.74
N TRP A 487 12.84 -31.12 23.52
CA TRP A 487 13.00 -31.90 22.30
C TRP A 487 13.89 -31.20 21.27
N GLN A 488 13.69 -29.90 21.03
CA GLN A 488 14.58 -29.07 20.21
C GLN A 488 15.10 -27.91 21.05
N VAL A 489 16.39 -27.61 20.93
CA VAL A 489 17.04 -26.50 21.64
C VAL A 489 17.64 -25.54 20.62
N PHE A 490 17.44 -24.26 20.86
CA PHE A 490 17.91 -23.15 20.07
C PHE A 490 18.72 -22.24 20.99
N SER A 491 19.94 -21.92 20.56
CA SER A 491 20.76 -20.96 21.28
C SER A 491 20.07 -19.59 21.34
N ALA A 492 20.57 -18.69 22.18
CA ALA A 492 20.12 -17.30 22.17
C ALA A 492 20.28 -16.62 20.78
N GLU A 493 21.26 -17.05 19.98
CA GLU A 493 21.45 -16.53 18.63
C GLU A 493 20.39 -17.05 17.66
N ASP A 494 19.97 -18.32 17.79
CA ASP A 494 19.01 -18.94 16.89
C ASP A 494 17.55 -18.65 17.29
N GLY A 495 17.30 -18.43 18.58
CA GLY A 495 15.96 -18.47 19.18
C GLY A 495 15.01 -17.35 18.75
N ARG A 496 15.51 -16.21 18.23
CA ARG A 496 14.68 -15.13 17.66
C ARG A 496 14.33 -15.34 16.18
N SER A 497 15.20 -16.04 15.44
CA SER A 497 15.00 -16.32 14.01
C SER A 497 14.48 -17.73 13.74
N SER A 498 14.19 -18.51 14.80
CA SER A 498 13.65 -19.87 14.69
C SER A 498 12.33 -19.97 15.44
N GLY A 499 11.36 -20.69 14.89
CA GLY A 499 10.05 -20.87 15.50
C GLY A 499 9.21 -21.92 14.77
N PRO A 500 8.31 -22.62 15.48
CA PRO A 500 7.38 -23.53 14.83
C PRO A 500 6.37 -22.72 13.99
N SER A 501 5.92 -23.30 12.87
CA SER A 501 4.87 -22.72 12.05
C SER A 501 3.54 -23.43 12.30
N HIS A 502 3.36 -24.64 11.77
CA HIS A 502 2.15 -25.43 11.96
C HIS A 502 2.42 -26.93 11.69
N PHE A 503 1.45 -27.78 12.04
CA PHE A 503 1.44 -29.18 11.66
C PHE A 503 0.79 -29.40 10.29
N ASP A 504 1.17 -30.47 9.59
CA ASP A 504 0.30 -31.02 8.55
C ASP A 504 -1.05 -31.50 9.14
N ALA A 505 -2.04 -31.72 8.28
CA ALA A 505 -3.37 -32.12 8.73
C ALA A 505 -3.39 -33.43 9.53
N GLY A 506 -2.38 -34.30 9.34
CA GLY A 506 -2.26 -35.58 10.04
C GLY A 506 -1.46 -35.52 11.34
N GLY A 507 -0.89 -34.37 11.72
CA GLY A 507 -0.02 -34.23 12.89
C GLY A 507 1.29 -35.01 12.80
N ARG A 508 1.74 -35.38 11.59
CA ARG A 508 2.95 -36.19 11.34
C ARG A 508 4.17 -35.34 11.00
N THR A 509 3.97 -34.15 10.47
CA THR A 509 5.04 -33.24 10.07
C THR A 509 4.85 -31.89 10.75
N LEU A 510 5.87 -31.41 11.45
CA LEU A 510 5.93 -30.03 11.94
C LEU A 510 6.71 -29.19 10.93
N TYR A 511 6.07 -28.18 10.34
CA TYR A 511 6.75 -27.17 9.56
C TYR A 511 7.24 -26.06 10.50
N ALA A 512 8.45 -25.55 10.24
CA ALA A 512 9.07 -24.55 11.10
C ALA A 512 10.07 -23.69 10.33
N TYR A 513 10.47 -22.58 10.95
CA TYR A 513 11.63 -21.78 10.56
C TYR A 513 12.82 -22.13 11.45
N ASP A 514 13.98 -22.38 10.84
CA ASP A 514 15.18 -22.84 11.56
C ASP A 514 16.45 -22.18 11.01
N SER A 515 17.10 -21.39 11.86
CA SER A 515 18.37 -20.70 11.56
C SER A 515 19.62 -21.43 12.08
N ARG A 516 19.48 -22.62 12.67
CA ARG A 516 20.66 -23.38 13.16
C ARG A 516 21.55 -23.79 11.99
N GLY A 517 22.86 -23.58 12.16
CA GLY A 517 23.85 -23.88 11.11
C GLY A 517 23.87 -22.92 9.92
N ARG A 518 23.06 -21.85 9.94
CA ARG A 518 22.98 -20.82 8.89
C ARG A 518 22.74 -19.43 9.49
N ASP A 519 22.79 -18.37 8.69
CA ASP A 519 22.49 -17.01 9.17
C ASP A 519 20.99 -16.71 9.06
N THR A 520 20.43 -16.94 7.87
CA THR A 520 19.02 -16.74 7.55
C THR A 520 18.17 -17.96 7.92
N ALA A 521 16.95 -17.71 8.40
CA ALA A 521 16.02 -18.78 8.75
C ALA A 521 15.54 -19.54 7.51
N ALA A 522 15.73 -20.86 7.50
CA ALA A 522 15.22 -21.72 6.44
C ALA A 522 13.83 -22.25 6.80
N LEU A 523 12.97 -22.47 5.80
CA LEU A 523 11.74 -23.24 5.97
C LEU A 523 12.10 -24.73 6.01
N VAL A 524 11.72 -25.42 7.07
CA VAL A 524 12.01 -26.83 7.29
C VAL A 524 10.74 -27.65 7.56
N ALA A 525 10.79 -28.92 7.18
CA ALA A 525 9.83 -29.95 7.58
C ALA A 525 10.51 -30.90 8.56
N ILE A 526 9.89 -31.13 9.72
CA ILE A 526 10.41 -32.01 10.76
C ILE A 526 9.44 -33.16 10.98
N ASP A 527 9.91 -34.39 10.76
CA ASP A 527 9.13 -35.59 11.04
C ASP A 527 8.84 -35.67 12.55
N TRP A 528 7.55 -35.80 12.90
CA TRP A 528 7.11 -35.71 14.28
C TRP A 528 7.60 -36.90 15.13
N ASN A 529 7.82 -38.08 14.57
CA ASN A 529 8.18 -39.25 15.36
C ASN A 529 9.69 -39.40 15.53
N THR A 530 10.44 -39.19 14.46
CA THR A 530 11.89 -39.39 14.40
C THR A 530 12.68 -38.13 14.71
N GLY A 531 12.07 -36.96 14.49
CA GLY A 531 12.75 -35.67 14.55
C GLY A 531 13.70 -35.38 13.38
N ALA A 532 13.68 -36.21 12.33
CA ALA A 532 14.43 -35.94 11.11
C ALA A 532 13.96 -34.63 10.47
N THR A 533 14.91 -33.76 10.12
CA THR A 533 14.64 -32.43 9.55
C THR A 533 15.06 -32.38 8.09
N THR A 534 14.16 -31.89 7.24
CA THR A 534 14.39 -31.64 5.82
C THR A 534 14.27 -30.15 5.55
N VAL A 535 15.27 -29.55 4.90
CA VAL A 535 15.20 -28.16 4.44
C VAL A 535 14.35 -28.11 3.17
N LEU A 536 13.29 -27.30 3.18
CA LEU A 536 12.41 -27.09 2.03
C LEU A 536 12.85 -25.87 1.21
N ALA A 537 13.28 -24.80 1.89
CA ALA A 537 13.73 -23.58 1.25
C ALA A 537 14.70 -22.80 2.14
N GLU A 538 15.65 -22.10 1.52
CA GLU A 538 16.55 -21.15 2.16
C GLU A 538 16.93 -20.03 1.17
N ASP A 539 17.28 -18.85 1.68
CA ASP A 539 17.77 -17.72 0.89
C ASP A 539 19.01 -17.14 1.58
N PRO A 540 20.08 -16.77 0.85
CA PRO A 540 21.32 -16.31 1.46
C PRO A 540 21.27 -14.90 2.07
N ARG A 541 20.22 -14.11 1.80
CA ARG A 541 20.13 -12.68 2.18
C ARG A 541 18.95 -12.36 3.07
N ALA A 542 17.89 -13.17 3.05
CA ALA A 542 16.69 -12.95 3.84
C ALA A 542 16.20 -14.23 4.52
N ASP A 543 15.56 -14.07 5.67
CA ASP A 543 14.82 -15.15 6.30
C ASP A 543 13.65 -15.56 5.40
N ILE A 544 13.41 -16.86 5.25
CA ILE A 544 12.21 -17.35 4.57
C ILE A 544 10.98 -16.98 5.41
N GLY A 545 9.96 -16.43 4.76
CA GLY A 545 8.72 -16.03 5.42
C GLY A 545 7.59 -15.83 4.41
N GLY A 546 6.34 -15.79 4.88
CA GLY A 546 5.19 -15.86 3.96
C GLY A 546 5.09 -17.25 3.32
N MET A 547 3.87 -17.78 3.21
CA MET A 547 3.69 -19.15 2.76
C MET A 547 2.29 -19.33 2.18
N ILE A 548 2.21 -20.04 1.06
CA ILE A 548 0.95 -20.62 0.58
C ILE A 548 0.99 -22.10 0.92
N THR A 549 0.00 -22.58 1.66
CA THR A 549 -0.15 -24.00 2.00
C THR A 549 -1.27 -24.63 1.19
N ASP A 550 -1.23 -25.94 1.01
CA ASP A 550 -2.35 -26.73 0.52
C ASP A 550 -3.53 -26.65 1.49
N ALA A 551 -4.75 -26.45 0.97
CA ALA A 551 -5.93 -26.21 1.81
C ALA A 551 -6.39 -27.44 2.62
N ALA A 552 -6.00 -28.66 2.21
CA ALA A 552 -6.40 -29.91 2.85
C ALA A 552 -5.30 -30.50 3.72
N SER A 553 -4.08 -30.63 3.18
CA SER A 553 -2.94 -31.26 3.86
C SER A 553 -2.11 -30.28 4.69
N TYR A 554 -2.29 -28.97 4.47
CA TYR A 554 -1.46 -27.89 5.01
C TYR A 554 0.01 -27.91 4.58
N ARG A 555 0.42 -28.78 3.64
CA ARG A 555 1.80 -28.77 3.14
C ARG A 555 2.13 -27.43 2.45
N PRO A 556 3.34 -26.86 2.65
CA PRO A 556 3.81 -25.70 1.90
C PRO A 556 3.84 -25.96 0.39
N LEU A 557 3.23 -25.07 -0.38
CA LEU A 557 3.19 -25.07 -1.86
C LEU A 557 4.04 -23.95 -2.46
N ALA A 558 4.22 -22.84 -1.73
CA ALA A 558 5.17 -21.79 -2.04
C ALA A 558 5.61 -21.05 -0.78
N TYR A 559 6.76 -20.39 -0.85
CA TYR A 559 7.33 -19.57 0.22
C TYR A 559 7.67 -18.18 -0.29
N GLY A 560 7.71 -17.20 0.62
CA GLY A 560 8.14 -15.84 0.31
C GLY A 560 9.58 -15.56 0.69
N VAL A 561 10.18 -14.61 -0.04
CA VAL A 561 11.48 -14.01 0.27
C VAL A 561 11.31 -12.50 0.21
N THR A 562 11.68 -11.80 1.29
CA THR A 562 11.61 -10.33 1.35
C THR A 562 12.98 -9.76 1.72
N TYR A 563 13.84 -9.54 0.73
CA TYR A 563 15.03 -8.72 0.94
C TYR A 563 14.66 -7.24 0.78
N GLU A 564 14.65 -6.71 -0.45
CA GLU A 564 14.16 -5.36 -0.75
C GLU A 564 12.65 -5.34 -1.05
N ARG A 565 12.18 -6.35 -1.78
CA ARG A 565 10.79 -6.51 -2.23
C ARG A 565 10.32 -7.94 -1.95
N PHE A 566 9.02 -8.11 -1.76
CA PHE A 566 8.45 -9.44 -1.57
C PHE A 566 8.43 -10.20 -2.90
N LYS A 567 8.86 -11.45 -2.88
CA LYS A 567 8.73 -12.38 -4.00
C LYS A 567 8.30 -13.75 -3.50
N LEU A 568 7.35 -14.35 -4.21
CA LEU A 568 6.89 -15.71 -3.93
C LEU A 568 7.65 -16.72 -4.81
N HIS A 569 8.00 -17.86 -4.24
CA HIS A 569 8.77 -18.93 -4.86
C HIS A 569 8.02 -20.26 -4.74
N VAL A 570 7.82 -20.93 -5.87
CA VAL A 570 7.07 -22.19 -5.98
C VAL A 570 7.86 -23.36 -5.40
N LEU A 571 7.21 -24.16 -4.55
CA LEU A 571 7.68 -25.48 -4.11
C LEU A 571 6.92 -26.62 -4.80
N ASP A 572 5.72 -26.33 -5.31
CA ASP A 572 4.84 -27.31 -5.91
C ASP A 572 4.17 -26.79 -7.18
N ASP A 573 4.33 -27.54 -8.27
CA ASP A 573 3.85 -27.19 -9.61
C ASP A 573 2.32 -26.99 -9.68
N ALA A 574 1.55 -27.48 -8.69
CA ALA A 574 0.10 -27.34 -8.63
C ALA A 574 -0.39 -25.88 -8.61
N ILE A 575 0.44 -24.94 -8.16
CA ILE A 575 0.12 -23.50 -8.11
C ILE A 575 1.00 -22.64 -9.03
N GLU A 576 1.95 -23.24 -9.77
CA GLU A 576 2.92 -22.50 -10.58
C GLU A 576 2.22 -21.55 -11.56
N ARG A 577 1.25 -22.07 -12.32
CA ARG A 577 0.48 -21.29 -13.30
C ARG A 577 -0.40 -20.21 -12.67
N ASP A 578 -0.82 -20.40 -11.42
CA ASP A 578 -1.62 -19.42 -10.70
C ASP A 578 -0.73 -18.23 -10.33
N ILE A 579 0.47 -18.51 -9.80
CA ILE A 579 1.48 -17.50 -9.47
C ILE A 579 1.94 -16.74 -10.71
N GLU A 580 2.27 -17.42 -11.81
CA GLU A 580 2.63 -16.77 -13.09
C GLU A 580 1.52 -15.82 -13.58
N SER A 581 0.26 -16.21 -13.42
CA SER A 581 -0.89 -15.38 -13.78
C SER A 581 -0.96 -14.13 -12.89
N LEU A 582 -0.86 -14.31 -11.57
CA LEU A 582 -0.97 -13.21 -10.60
C LEU A 582 0.21 -12.24 -10.69
N ASP A 583 1.42 -12.72 -10.89
CA ASP A 583 2.61 -11.90 -11.18
C ASP A 583 2.39 -11.06 -12.44
N GLY A 584 1.82 -11.67 -13.49
CA GLY A 584 1.45 -10.97 -14.72
C GLY A 584 0.42 -9.85 -14.51
N HIS A 585 -0.50 -10.00 -13.56
CA HIS A 585 -1.49 -8.98 -13.19
C HIS A 585 -0.89 -7.87 -12.32
N ALA A 586 0.01 -8.21 -11.39
CA ALA A 586 0.67 -7.25 -10.51
C ALA A 586 1.57 -6.28 -11.30
N GLY A 587 2.24 -6.76 -12.34
CA GLY A 587 3.20 -5.97 -13.13
C GLY A 587 4.34 -5.48 -12.25
N ASP A 588 4.50 -4.17 -12.13
CA ASP A 588 5.54 -3.58 -11.26
C ASP A 588 5.11 -3.53 -9.77
N GLY A 589 3.88 -3.95 -9.44
CA GLY A 589 3.33 -4.02 -8.09
C GLY A 589 3.60 -5.35 -7.38
N GLU A 590 2.87 -5.58 -6.29
CA GLU A 590 2.93 -6.81 -5.48
C GLU A 590 1.51 -7.30 -5.17
N TRP A 591 1.35 -8.60 -5.00
CA TRP A 591 0.08 -9.23 -4.68
C TRP A 591 0.19 -10.15 -3.47
N HIS A 592 -0.92 -10.30 -2.73
CA HIS A 592 -1.02 -11.17 -1.57
C HIS A 592 -2.34 -11.94 -1.62
N LEU A 593 -2.30 -13.24 -1.30
CA LEU A 593 -3.49 -14.06 -1.06
C LEU A 593 -4.06 -13.73 0.32
N THR A 594 -5.26 -13.18 0.40
CA THR A 594 -5.88 -12.79 1.68
C THR A 594 -6.84 -13.84 2.24
N SER A 595 -7.55 -14.56 1.37
CA SER A 595 -8.47 -15.65 1.75
C SER A 595 -8.79 -16.51 0.54
N ARG A 596 -9.43 -17.67 0.77
CA ARG A 596 -9.83 -18.62 -0.27
C ARG A 596 -11.00 -19.49 0.18
N THR A 597 -11.68 -20.09 -0.78
CA THR A 597 -12.68 -21.13 -0.53
C THR A 597 -12.03 -22.45 -0.12
N GLU A 598 -12.79 -23.32 0.57
CA GLU A 598 -12.32 -24.61 1.08
C GLU A 598 -11.98 -25.60 -0.05
N ASP A 599 -12.68 -25.50 -1.18
CA ASP A 599 -12.37 -26.23 -2.41
C ASP A 599 -11.17 -25.66 -3.19
N ASP A 600 -10.55 -24.60 -2.64
CA ASP A 600 -9.39 -23.89 -3.15
C ASP A 600 -9.60 -23.40 -4.59
N GLN A 601 -10.84 -23.17 -5.06
CA GLN A 601 -11.14 -22.71 -6.43
C GLN A 601 -11.16 -21.19 -6.58
N GLN A 602 -11.54 -20.47 -5.53
CA GLN A 602 -11.63 -19.01 -5.53
C GLN A 602 -10.68 -18.42 -4.51
N TRP A 603 -9.85 -17.48 -4.95
CA TRP A 603 -8.89 -16.77 -4.12
C TRP A 603 -9.24 -15.28 -4.07
N VAL A 604 -9.17 -14.67 -2.89
CA VAL A 604 -9.21 -13.22 -2.77
C VAL A 604 -7.78 -12.71 -2.74
N ILE A 605 -7.47 -11.83 -3.67
CA ILE A 605 -6.13 -11.28 -3.90
C ILE A 605 -6.15 -9.77 -3.61
N ALA A 606 -5.24 -9.33 -2.76
CA ALA A 606 -4.91 -7.92 -2.60
C ALA A 606 -3.75 -7.57 -3.53
N LEU A 607 -3.91 -6.55 -4.38
CA LEU A 607 -2.91 -6.07 -5.32
C LEU A 607 -2.62 -4.59 -5.06
N SER A 608 -1.34 -4.26 -4.88
CA SER A 608 -0.90 -2.90 -4.58
C SER A 608 0.44 -2.57 -5.24
N SER A 609 0.87 -1.31 -5.16
CA SER A 609 2.24 -0.88 -5.49
C SER A 609 2.61 0.32 -4.62
N ASP A 610 3.85 0.76 -4.62
CA ASP A 610 4.29 1.99 -3.97
C ASP A 610 3.47 3.23 -4.34
N THR A 611 2.96 3.30 -5.57
CA THR A 611 2.14 4.43 -6.06
C THR A 611 0.68 4.08 -6.27
N ARG A 612 0.19 2.96 -5.71
CA ARG A 612 -1.23 2.61 -5.76
C ARG A 612 -1.64 1.93 -4.46
N PRO A 613 -2.63 2.48 -3.73
CA PRO A 613 -3.25 1.78 -2.62
C PRO A 613 -3.76 0.41 -3.06
N SER A 614 -3.94 -0.48 -2.09
CA SER A 614 -4.41 -1.84 -2.39
C SER A 614 -5.80 -1.82 -3.04
N SER A 615 -5.96 -2.73 -3.99
CA SER A 615 -7.22 -3.11 -4.62
C SER A 615 -7.45 -4.60 -4.35
N THR A 616 -8.71 -5.01 -4.23
CA THR A 616 -9.07 -6.40 -3.95
C THR A 616 -9.77 -7.03 -5.14
N TRP A 617 -9.38 -8.27 -5.43
CA TRP A 617 -9.81 -9.02 -6.59
C TRP A 617 -10.23 -10.44 -6.19
N LEU A 618 -11.19 -11.01 -6.90
CA LEU A 618 -11.51 -12.43 -6.86
C LEU A 618 -10.82 -13.11 -8.03
N TYR A 619 -10.01 -14.11 -7.73
CA TYR A 619 -9.31 -14.94 -8.69
C TYR A 619 -9.98 -16.30 -8.79
N ASP A 620 -10.52 -16.62 -9.97
CA ASP A 620 -10.96 -17.97 -10.30
C ASP A 620 -9.75 -18.75 -10.82
N ARG A 621 -9.31 -19.78 -10.11
CA ARG A 621 -8.10 -20.53 -10.48
C ARG A 621 -8.28 -21.40 -11.71
N LYS A 622 -9.49 -21.93 -11.93
CA LYS A 622 -9.76 -22.81 -13.06
C LYS A 622 -9.72 -22.02 -14.37
N ALA A 623 -10.38 -20.88 -14.40
CA ALA A 623 -10.38 -19.95 -15.53
C ALA A 623 -9.09 -19.11 -15.60
N ARG A 624 -8.42 -18.93 -14.46
CA ARG A 624 -7.31 -17.97 -14.24
C ARG A 624 -7.73 -16.53 -14.53
N GLU A 625 -8.95 -16.19 -14.15
CA GLU A 625 -9.54 -14.87 -14.39
C GLU A 625 -9.63 -14.08 -13.09
N MET A 626 -9.34 -12.77 -13.21
CA MET A 626 -9.40 -11.81 -12.11
C MET A 626 -10.63 -10.93 -12.27
N ARG A 627 -11.50 -10.93 -11.25
CA ARG A 627 -12.65 -10.02 -11.14
C ARG A 627 -12.36 -8.98 -10.07
N HIS A 628 -12.37 -7.70 -10.43
CA HIS A 628 -12.24 -6.61 -9.46
C HIS A 628 -13.42 -6.65 -8.49
N LEU A 629 -13.15 -6.47 -7.20
CA LEU A 629 -14.18 -6.39 -6.17
C LEU A 629 -14.29 -4.97 -5.60
N LEU A 630 -13.17 -4.36 -5.21
CA LEU A 630 -13.13 -2.97 -4.71
C LEU A 630 -11.71 -2.38 -4.68
N ASP A 631 -11.64 -1.06 -4.52
CA ASP A 631 -10.43 -0.33 -4.14
C ASP A 631 -10.53 0.12 -2.68
N LEU A 632 -9.45 0.00 -1.90
CA LEU A 632 -9.47 0.41 -0.49
C LEU A 632 -9.59 1.93 -0.33
N ARG A 633 -8.94 2.68 -1.23
CA ARG A 633 -8.90 4.15 -1.25
C ARG A 633 -9.15 4.67 -2.67
N PRO A 634 -10.38 4.59 -3.19
CA PRO A 634 -10.71 5.06 -4.54
C PRO A 634 -10.38 6.55 -4.75
N GLU A 635 -10.42 7.36 -3.69
CA GLU A 635 -10.03 8.77 -3.68
C GLU A 635 -8.55 9.01 -4.03
N LEU A 636 -7.71 7.98 -3.92
CA LEU A 636 -6.30 8.02 -4.26
C LEU A 636 -5.96 7.28 -5.56
N ALA A 637 -6.95 6.68 -6.26
CA ALA A 637 -6.72 5.92 -7.49
C ALA A 637 -5.96 6.72 -8.56
N TRP A 638 -6.10 8.05 -8.50
CA TRP A 638 -5.51 9.01 -9.42
C TRP A 638 -4.62 10.06 -8.74
N ALA A 639 -4.29 9.85 -7.46
CA ALA A 639 -3.39 10.77 -6.78
C ALA A 639 -1.97 10.68 -7.35
N PRO A 640 -1.23 11.79 -7.46
CA PRO A 640 0.16 11.81 -7.91
C PRO A 640 1.08 11.30 -6.80
N LEU A 641 1.00 10.00 -6.53
CA LEU A 641 1.77 9.31 -5.49
C LEU A 641 3.22 9.15 -5.92
N ALA A 642 4.15 9.44 -5.00
CA ALA A 642 5.60 9.37 -5.21
C ALA A 642 6.11 7.93 -5.21
N ARG A 643 7.13 7.64 -6.02
CA ARG A 643 7.74 6.30 -6.04
C ARG A 643 8.50 6.04 -4.74
N MET A 644 8.34 4.85 -4.18
CA MET A 644 9.24 4.34 -3.15
C MET A 644 10.38 3.59 -3.83
N GLN A 645 11.61 3.89 -3.45
CA GLN A 645 12.82 3.32 -4.02
C GLN A 645 13.54 2.51 -2.93
N PRO A 646 13.70 1.19 -3.09
CA PRO A 646 14.54 0.42 -2.19
C PRO A 646 16.01 0.84 -2.37
N VAL A 647 16.76 0.88 -1.28
CA VAL A 647 18.19 1.15 -1.28
C VAL A 647 18.88 0.38 -0.17
N VAL A 648 20.06 -0.16 -0.45
CA VAL A 648 20.91 -0.80 0.55
C VAL A 648 22.03 0.15 0.94
N ILE A 649 22.00 0.65 2.17
CA ILE A 649 22.98 1.60 2.70
C ILE A 649 24.03 0.83 3.51
N PRO A 650 25.33 0.97 3.22
CA PRO A 650 26.36 0.37 4.07
C PRO A 650 26.50 1.17 5.38
N ALA A 651 26.33 0.50 6.51
CA ALA A 651 26.73 1.03 7.81
C ALA A 651 28.25 1.14 7.90
N ARG A 652 28.75 1.97 8.83
CA ARG A 652 30.19 2.19 9.06
C ARG A 652 30.98 0.93 9.41
N ASP A 653 30.31 -0.08 9.94
CA ASP A 653 30.89 -1.40 10.26
C ASP A 653 30.64 -2.47 9.19
N GLY A 654 30.04 -2.08 8.06
CA GLY A 654 29.81 -2.94 6.90
C GLY A 654 28.48 -3.69 6.89
N LEU A 655 27.59 -3.49 7.89
CA LEU A 655 26.22 -4.02 7.81
C LEU A 655 25.46 -3.40 6.64
N SER A 656 24.62 -4.21 5.99
CA SER A 656 23.77 -3.77 4.87
C SER A 656 22.39 -3.35 5.40
N LEU A 657 22.12 -2.05 5.43
CA LEU A 657 20.88 -1.48 5.92
C LEU A 657 19.87 -1.37 4.76
N VAL A 658 18.96 -2.34 4.64
CA VAL A 658 17.89 -2.28 3.64
C VAL A 658 16.93 -1.16 4.04
N SER A 659 16.81 -0.17 3.15
CA SER A 659 16.12 1.09 3.42
C SER A 659 15.19 1.44 2.28
N TYR A 660 14.26 2.36 2.53
CA TYR A 660 13.26 2.81 1.56
C TYR A 660 13.24 4.33 1.50
N LEU A 661 13.49 4.86 0.29
CA LEU A 661 13.52 6.28 0.02
C LEU A 661 12.29 6.69 -0.80
N THR A 662 11.60 7.73 -0.37
CA THR A 662 10.57 8.40 -1.17
C THR A 662 10.93 9.88 -1.23
N VAL A 663 10.91 10.47 -2.42
CA VAL A 663 11.18 11.90 -2.61
C VAL A 663 9.97 12.57 -3.24
N PRO A 664 9.80 13.90 -3.10
CA PRO A 664 8.72 14.64 -3.73
C PRO A 664 8.73 14.43 -5.25
N MET A 665 7.55 14.23 -5.83
CA MET A 665 7.38 14.07 -7.27
C MET A 665 8.01 15.25 -8.04
N GLY A 666 8.85 14.94 -9.03
CA GLY A 666 9.53 15.93 -9.86
C GLY A 666 10.87 16.43 -9.30
N SER A 667 11.27 15.95 -8.12
CA SER A 667 12.58 16.25 -7.54
C SER A 667 13.65 15.23 -7.91
N GLU A 668 13.30 14.11 -8.56
CA GLU A 668 14.22 13.04 -8.92
C GLU A 668 15.23 13.49 -9.98
N ALA A 669 16.51 13.12 -9.80
CA ALA A 669 17.58 13.32 -10.78
C ALA A 669 18.14 12.00 -11.35
N GLY A 670 17.53 10.86 -11.00
CA GLY A 670 18.08 9.52 -11.28
C GLY A 670 19.13 9.07 -10.26
N ASP A 671 19.51 7.79 -10.30
CA ASP A 671 20.59 7.19 -9.49
C ASP A 671 20.50 7.45 -7.97
N LEU A 672 19.27 7.44 -7.42
CA LEU A 672 18.99 7.76 -6.01
C LEU A 672 19.54 9.14 -5.62
N ARG A 673 19.24 10.16 -6.43
CA ARG A 673 19.57 11.57 -6.19
C ARG A 673 18.37 12.47 -6.46
N THR A 674 18.44 13.68 -5.93
CA THR A 674 17.48 14.75 -6.21
C THR A 674 18.14 15.89 -6.98
N THR A 675 17.32 16.72 -7.63
CA THR A 675 17.77 17.90 -8.39
C THR A 675 18.34 18.99 -7.50
N ALA A 676 17.94 19.02 -6.22
CA ALA A 676 18.52 19.81 -5.16
C ALA A 676 18.33 19.09 -3.80
N PRO A 677 19.19 19.33 -2.79
CA PRO A 677 19.00 18.81 -1.45
C PRO A 677 17.67 19.26 -0.83
N LEU A 678 16.94 18.30 -0.26
CA LEU A 678 15.60 18.48 0.29
C LEU A 678 15.63 18.43 1.83
N PRO A 679 14.65 19.03 2.51
CA PRO A 679 14.41 18.68 3.91
C PRO A 679 14.08 17.17 4.01
N LEU A 680 14.68 16.48 4.97
CA LEU A 680 14.54 15.02 5.14
C LEU A 680 13.79 14.72 6.45
N VAL A 681 12.82 13.81 6.39
CA VAL A 681 12.24 13.15 7.56
C VAL A 681 12.70 11.70 7.59
N MET A 682 13.48 11.34 8.61
CA MET A 682 13.84 9.96 8.92
C MET A 682 12.68 9.31 9.69
N LEU A 683 12.00 8.35 9.06
CA LEU A 683 10.96 7.55 9.70
C LEU A 683 11.58 6.29 10.31
N VAL A 684 11.41 6.12 11.62
CA VAL A 684 12.01 4.99 12.37
C VAL A 684 10.89 4.07 12.85
N HIS A 685 10.91 2.82 12.40
CA HIS A 685 9.92 1.83 12.80
C HIS A 685 10.02 1.43 14.28
N GLY A 686 8.88 1.02 14.85
CA GLY A 686 8.81 0.43 16.19
C GLY A 686 9.30 -1.03 16.23
N GLY A 687 9.35 -1.62 17.42
CA GLY A 687 9.87 -2.97 17.63
C GLY A 687 10.78 -3.03 18.87
N PRO A 688 12.10 -3.20 18.71
CA PRO A 688 12.89 -3.01 17.48
C PRO A 688 12.88 -4.22 16.53
N TRP A 689 12.40 -5.39 16.98
CA TRP A 689 12.33 -6.62 16.18
C TRP A 689 11.15 -6.62 15.19
N SER A 690 11.11 -5.61 14.34
CA SER A 690 10.19 -5.44 13.22
C SER A 690 10.99 -5.00 11.99
N ARG A 691 10.34 -4.57 10.92
CA ARG A 691 10.98 -3.97 9.76
C ARG A 691 10.01 -3.08 8.99
N ASP A 692 10.55 -2.12 8.25
CA ASP A 692 9.87 -1.49 7.14
C ASP A 692 9.91 -2.38 5.89
N GLY A 693 8.96 -2.14 4.99
CA GLY A 693 8.80 -2.88 3.73
C GLY A 693 8.51 -1.96 2.54
N PHE A 694 8.72 -2.50 1.35
CA PHE A 694 8.34 -1.83 0.10
C PHE A 694 6.82 -1.78 -0.05
N GLY A 695 6.29 -0.70 -0.63
CA GLY A 695 4.89 -0.62 -1.05
C GLY A 695 4.24 0.73 -0.75
N PHE A 696 2.91 0.80 -0.90
CA PHE A 696 2.16 2.01 -0.58
C PHE A 696 2.25 2.27 0.92
N ASN A 697 2.86 3.38 1.31
CA ASN A 697 2.95 3.81 2.70
C ASN A 697 2.37 5.23 2.83
N PRO A 698 1.25 5.43 3.57
CA PRO A 698 0.60 6.74 3.65
C PRO A 698 1.49 7.81 4.29
N MET A 699 2.40 7.46 5.21
CA MET A 699 3.34 8.41 5.80
C MET A 699 4.38 8.88 4.79
N HIS A 700 4.96 7.97 4.00
CA HIS A 700 5.87 8.33 2.92
C HIS A 700 5.19 9.22 1.87
N GLN A 701 3.97 8.85 1.45
CA GLN A 701 3.21 9.61 0.46
C GLN A 701 2.84 11.00 0.96
N TRP A 702 2.40 11.09 2.22
CA TRP A 702 2.08 12.35 2.88
C TRP A 702 3.32 13.27 2.93
N LEU A 703 4.40 12.82 3.56
CA LEU A 703 5.60 13.64 3.76
C LEU A 703 6.26 14.05 2.43
N ALA A 704 6.35 13.13 1.46
CA ALA A 704 6.86 13.46 0.13
C ALA A 704 5.97 14.49 -0.58
N ASN A 705 4.65 14.38 -0.47
CA ASN A 705 3.73 15.39 -0.98
C ASN A 705 3.86 16.73 -0.24
N ARG A 706 4.36 16.79 1.00
CA ARG A 706 4.64 18.04 1.71
C ARG A 706 6.01 18.65 1.39
N GLY A 707 6.80 17.98 0.55
CA GLY A 707 8.08 18.49 0.04
C GLY A 707 9.30 17.91 0.74
N TYR A 708 9.14 16.84 1.52
CA TYR A 708 10.23 16.19 2.24
C TYR A 708 10.77 14.98 1.48
N ALA A 709 12.08 14.78 1.51
CA ALA A 709 12.61 13.42 1.35
C ALA A 709 12.21 12.59 2.57
N VAL A 710 11.87 11.33 2.37
CA VAL A 710 11.44 10.41 3.43
C VAL A 710 12.29 9.17 3.36
N LEU A 711 12.96 8.84 4.46
CA LEU A 711 13.85 7.69 4.53
C LEU A 711 13.44 6.81 5.71
N SER A 712 13.16 5.54 5.41
CA SER A 712 12.95 4.49 6.40
C SER A 712 14.12 3.52 6.34
N VAL A 713 14.66 3.12 7.49
CA VAL A 713 15.89 2.34 7.58
C VAL A 713 15.63 1.13 8.44
N ASN A 714 15.86 -0.07 7.89
CA ASN A 714 15.97 -1.27 8.71
C ASN A 714 17.37 -1.26 9.33
N PHE A 715 17.46 -0.74 10.56
CA PHE A 715 18.67 -0.69 11.39
C PHE A 715 18.95 -2.07 12.01
N ARG A 716 20.16 -2.31 12.52
CA ARG A 716 20.49 -3.59 13.16
C ARG A 716 19.45 -3.94 14.24
N GLY A 717 18.96 -5.18 14.24
CA GLY A 717 17.81 -5.58 15.05
C GLY A 717 16.53 -5.80 14.26
N SER A 718 16.37 -5.18 13.09
CA SER A 718 15.22 -5.44 12.22
C SER A 718 15.18 -6.91 11.78
N THR A 719 13.99 -7.48 11.69
CA THR A 719 13.79 -8.90 11.36
C THR A 719 13.89 -9.18 9.86
N GLY A 720 14.08 -10.44 9.47
CA GLY A 720 14.05 -10.85 8.07
C GLY A 720 15.39 -10.79 7.34
N PHE A 721 16.48 -10.33 7.97
CA PHE A 721 17.81 -10.17 7.38
C PHE A 721 18.86 -11.11 7.99
N GLY A 722 18.41 -12.22 8.59
CA GLY A 722 19.28 -13.19 9.25
C GLY A 722 19.57 -12.87 10.71
N LYS A 723 19.91 -13.92 11.47
CA LYS A 723 20.12 -13.83 12.92
C LYS A 723 21.30 -12.95 13.30
N ARG A 724 22.35 -12.86 12.46
CA ARG A 724 23.47 -11.94 12.69
C ARG A 724 23.00 -10.49 12.72
N PHE A 725 22.06 -10.11 11.84
CA PHE A 725 21.53 -8.77 11.78
C PHE A 725 20.60 -8.47 12.97
N VAL A 726 19.71 -9.41 13.32
CA VAL A 726 18.79 -9.28 14.45
C VAL A 726 19.52 -9.21 15.80
N ASN A 727 20.52 -10.08 16.00
CA ASN A 727 21.24 -10.16 17.27
C ASN A 727 22.26 -9.03 17.45
N ALA A 728 22.64 -8.33 16.38
CA ALA A 728 23.54 -7.18 16.45
C ALA A 728 22.95 -5.98 17.23
N ALA A 729 21.64 -6.02 17.55
CA ALA A 729 20.97 -5.04 18.41
C ALA A 729 21.10 -5.32 19.92
N ASP A 730 21.51 -6.52 20.32
CA ASP A 730 21.59 -6.87 21.75
C ASP A 730 22.60 -5.98 22.48
N GLY A 731 22.12 -5.21 23.47
CA GLY A 731 22.93 -4.26 24.22
C GLY A 731 23.25 -2.96 23.46
N GLU A 732 22.60 -2.70 22.33
CA GLU A 732 22.94 -1.59 21.42
C GLU A 732 21.86 -0.50 21.31
N TRP A 733 20.82 -0.56 22.14
CA TRP A 733 19.84 0.53 22.26
C TRP A 733 20.56 1.83 22.65
N GLY A 734 20.36 2.88 21.87
CA GLY A 734 21.04 4.16 22.06
C GLY A 734 22.53 4.11 21.72
N ARG A 735 22.99 3.11 20.97
CA ARG A 735 24.39 2.93 20.60
C ARG A 735 24.50 2.62 19.11
N ARG A 736 24.98 1.45 18.71
CA ARG A 736 25.20 1.11 17.30
C ARG A 736 23.91 1.11 16.48
N MET A 737 22.74 0.91 17.12
CA MET A 737 21.45 1.08 16.45
C MET A 737 21.20 2.53 16.02
N ASP A 738 21.60 3.51 16.84
CA ASP A 738 21.51 4.93 16.49
C ASP A 738 22.55 5.29 15.42
N GLU A 739 23.75 4.67 15.48
CA GLU A 739 24.79 4.86 14.47
C GLU A 739 24.34 4.42 13.07
N ASP A 740 23.56 3.35 12.95
CA ASP A 740 22.97 2.92 11.67
C ASP A 740 22.06 3.99 11.06
N LEU A 741 21.25 4.65 11.90
CA LEU A 741 20.39 5.75 11.47
C LEU A 741 21.22 6.96 11.04
N GLU A 742 22.27 7.29 11.79
CA GLU A 742 23.19 8.39 11.44
C GLU A 742 23.98 8.12 10.15
N ASP A 743 24.37 6.87 9.90
CA ASP A 743 25.02 6.46 8.65
C ASP A 743 24.07 6.63 7.46
N ALA A 744 22.79 6.31 7.64
CA ALA A 744 21.77 6.54 6.62
C ALA A 744 21.51 8.04 6.37
N VAL A 745 21.53 8.89 7.42
CA VAL A 745 21.49 10.35 7.27
C VAL A 745 22.71 10.85 6.50
N ALA A 746 23.91 10.43 6.88
CA ALA A 746 25.15 10.82 6.21
C ALA A 746 25.12 10.43 4.73
N TRP A 747 24.71 9.20 4.42
CA TRP A 747 24.52 8.73 3.06
C TRP A 747 23.55 9.61 2.27
N ALA A 748 22.41 10.01 2.85
CA ALA A 748 21.43 10.85 2.16
C ALA A 748 21.99 12.26 1.86
N VAL A 749 22.77 12.83 2.77
CA VAL A 749 23.45 14.12 2.56
C VAL A 749 24.52 14.01 1.48
N GLU A 750 25.38 12.99 1.52
CA GLU A 750 26.43 12.75 0.53
C GLU A 750 25.88 12.53 -0.88
N ARG A 751 24.71 11.90 -0.99
CA ARG A 751 23.99 11.71 -2.27
C ARG A 751 23.32 12.97 -2.79
N GLY A 752 23.33 14.06 -2.03
CA GLY A 752 22.64 15.30 -2.36
C GLY A 752 21.11 15.18 -2.24
N ILE A 753 20.60 14.15 -1.56
CA ILE A 753 19.17 13.96 -1.30
C ILE A 753 18.71 14.91 -0.20
N ALA A 754 19.49 14.97 0.89
CA ALA A 754 19.11 15.66 2.11
C ALA A 754 19.96 16.92 2.35
N ASP A 755 19.31 17.98 2.78
CA ASP A 755 19.96 19.17 3.31
C ASP A 755 20.38 18.92 4.77
N PRO A 756 21.69 19.02 5.11
CA PRO A 756 22.19 18.72 6.45
C PRO A 756 21.66 19.68 7.54
N GLN A 757 21.07 20.82 7.17
CA GLN A 757 20.48 21.77 8.13
C GLN A 757 18.97 21.54 8.32
N ARG A 758 18.34 20.70 7.50
CA ARG A 758 16.89 20.47 7.52
C ARG A 758 16.59 18.98 7.64
N LEU A 759 16.95 18.41 8.78
CA LEU A 759 16.73 17.01 9.12
C LEU A 759 15.72 16.91 10.27
N ALA A 760 14.73 16.02 10.15
CA ALA A 760 13.84 15.64 11.23
C ALA A 760 13.86 14.13 11.45
N ILE A 761 13.60 13.69 12.68
CA ILE A 761 13.45 12.27 13.04
C ILE A 761 12.07 12.04 13.64
N PHE A 762 11.39 10.99 13.19
CA PHE A 762 10.02 10.67 13.59
C PHE A 762 9.88 9.15 13.72
N GLY A 763 9.49 8.66 14.89
CA GLY A 763 9.20 7.25 15.09
C GLY A 763 8.21 6.99 16.22
N GLY A 764 7.72 5.75 16.27
CA GLY A 764 6.82 5.28 17.31
C GLY A 764 7.34 4.07 18.08
N SER A 765 6.99 3.92 19.36
CA SER A 765 7.47 2.82 20.22
C SER A 765 9.01 2.83 20.31
N TYR A 766 9.72 1.76 19.94
CA TYR A 766 11.18 1.82 19.78
C TYR A 766 11.63 2.99 18.88
N GLY A 767 10.91 3.30 17.81
CA GLY A 767 11.22 4.46 16.97
C GLY A 767 11.08 5.80 17.72
N GLY A 768 10.17 5.87 18.70
CA GLY A 768 10.04 7.02 19.60
C GLY A 768 11.23 7.11 20.58
N TYR A 769 11.66 5.97 21.12
CA TYR A 769 12.93 5.89 21.86
C TYR A 769 14.12 6.35 21.01
N ALA A 770 14.19 5.94 19.73
CA ALA A 770 15.26 6.35 18.82
C ALA A 770 15.22 7.86 18.55
N VAL A 771 14.05 8.49 18.46
CA VAL A 771 13.90 9.96 18.40
C VAL A 771 14.50 10.60 19.65
N LEU A 772 14.08 10.17 20.84
CA LEU A 772 14.59 10.72 22.09
C LEU A 772 16.11 10.49 22.24
N SER A 773 16.60 9.30 21.89
CA SER A 773 18.03 8.96 21.94
C SER A 773 18.83 9.82 20.98
N ALA A 774 18.39 9.95 19.73
CA ALA A 774 19.05 10.76 18.72
C ALA A 774 19.13 12.24 19.12
N LEU A 775 18.05 12.81 19.67
CA LEU A 775 18.05 14.22 20.11
C LEU A 775 18.93 14.47 21.34
N THR A 776 19.14 13.46 22.20
CA THR A 776 20.07 13.58 23.33
C THR A 776 21.52 13.40 22.90
N ARG A 777 21.82 12.48 21.97
CA ARG A 777 23.19 12.10 21.59
C ARG A 777 23.76 12.93 20.45
N TYR A 778 22.91 13.39 19.55
CA TYR A 778 23.25 14.22 18.39
C TYR A 778 22.47 15.54 18.43
N PRO A 779 22.64 16.37 19.48
CA PRO A 779 21.75 17.48 19.78
C PRO A 779 21.77 18.64 18.77
N SER A 780 22.69 18.62 17.81
CA SER A 780 22.77 19.59 16.71
C SER A 780 22.45 18.98 15.34
N ARG A 781 22.10 17.69 15.27
CA ARG A 781 21.85 16.99 14.00
C ARG A 781 20.49 17.34 13.41
N TYR A 782 19.46 17.29 14.24
CA TYR A 782 18.07 17.41 13.81
C TYR A 782 17.52 18.79 14.13
N ALA A 783 16.75 19.34 13.20
CA ALA A 783 16.01 20.58 13.36
C ALA A 783 14.80 20.38 14.29
N CYS A 784 14.18 19.20 14.29
CA CYS A 784 13.10 18.82 15.21
C CYS A 784 12.93 17.29 15.29
N GLY A 785 12.17 16.81 16.27
CA GLY A 785 11.79 15.39 16.39
C GLY A 785 10.33 15.18 16.77
N ILE A 786 9.78 14.03 16.38
CA ILE A 786 8.42 13.58 16.73
C ILE A 786 8.49 12.18 17.35
N ASP A 787 8.24 12.11 18.64
CA ASP A 787 8.17 10.88 19.44
C ASP A 787 6.71 10.45 19.62
N VAL A 788 6.38 9.21 19.26
CA VAL A 788 5.07 8.62 19.49
C VAL A 788 5.21 7.40 20.41
N VAL A 789 4.60 7.44 21.59
CA VAL A 789 4.62 6.33 22.57
C VAL A 789 6.01 5.73 22.80
N GLY A 790 7.06 6.56 22.78
CA GLY A 790 8.45 6.15 22.97
C GLY A 790 8.82 5.99 24.45
N PRO A 791 9.50 4.90 24.84
CA PRO A 791 10.02 4.80 26.20
C PRO A 791 11.17 5.78 26.39
N SER A 792 11.13 6.55 27.47
CA SER A 792 12.16 7.55 27.79
C SER A 792 13.15 7.04 28.83
N ASN A 793 12.77 6.02 29.60
CA ASN A 793 13.62 5.39 30.59
C ASN A 793 13.47 3.86 30.61
N LEU A 794 14.55 3.16 30.28
CA LEU A 794 14.57 1.69 30.21
C LEU A 794 14.40 1.03 31.59
N GLU A 795 14.75 1.70 32.69
CA GLU A 795 14.53 1.20 34.06
C GLU A 795 13.02 1.08 34.34
N THR A 796 12.25 2.13 34.07
CA THR A 796 10.80 2.19 34.31
C THR A 796 10.01 1.40 33.26
N LEU A 797 10.50 1.35 32.01
CA LEU A 797 9.96 0.47 30.98
C LEU A 797 9.98 -1.00 31.43
N LEU A 798 11.16 -1.54 31.79
CA LEU A 798 11.28 -2.94 32.20
C LEU A 798 10.51 -3.28 33.49
N ALA A 799 10.36 -2.30 34.38
CA ALA A 799 9.55 -2.44 35.59
C ALA A 799 8.04 -2.45 35.32
N SER A 800 7.58 -1.92 34.18
CA SER A 800 6.15 -1.73 33.87
C SER A 800 5.62 -2.50 32.66
N ILE A 801 6.43 -3.37 32.05
CA ILE A 801 5.98 -4.24 30.95
C ILE A 801 4.71 -5.02 31.35
N PRO A 802 3.80 -5.28 30.39
CA PRO A 802 2.61 -6.09 30.66
C PRO A 802 2.97 -7.45 31.29
N ALA A 803 2.16 -7.93 32.23
CA ALA A 803 2.40 -9.21 32.91
C ALA A 803 2.54 -10.36 31.92
N TYR A 804 1.75 -10.36 30.83
CA TYR A 804 1.77 -11.38 29.79
C TYR A 804 3.06 -11.40 28.93
N TRP A 805 4.01 -10.50 29.17
CA TRP A 805 5.36 -10.55 28.59
C TRP A 805 6.36 -11.32 29.45
N GLU A 806 5.94 -11.90 30.58
CA GLU A 806 6.83 -12.60 31.52
C GLU A 806 7.71 -13.66 30.83
N ALA A 807 7.14 -14.45 29.92
CA ALA A 807 7.89 -15.48 29.19
C ALA A 807 9.01 -14.89 28.32
N ASP A 808 8.88 -13.65 27.85
CA ASP A 808 9.86 -12.97 26.99
C ASP A 808 10.83 -12.05 27.77
N ARG A 809 10.59 -11.84 29.07
CA ARG A 809 11.39 -10.93 29.93
C ARG A 809 12.90 -11.13 29.79
N VAL A 810 13.36 -12.38 29.73
CA VAL A 810 14.79 -12.71 29.58
C VAL A 810 15.38 -12.14 28.29
N ARG A 811 14.63 -12.19 27.17
CA ARG A 811 15.09 -11.62 25.89
C ARG A 811 15.14 -10.09 25.94
N GLN A 812 14.24 -9.47 26.70
CA GLN A 812 14.26 -8.02 26.96
C GLN A 812 15.49 -7.62 27.78
N HIS A 813 15.82 -8.36 28.85
CA HIS A 813 17.01 -8.13 29.66
C HIS A 813 18.29 -8.28 28.82
N ARG A 814 18.36 -9.29 27.96
CA ARG A 814 19.47 -9.46 27.02
C ARG A 814 19.62 -8.28 26.06
N ALA A 815 18.50 -7.73 25.60
CA ALA A 815 18.50 -6.63 24.63
C ALA A 815 18.91 -5.29 25.24
N MET A 816 18.46 -4.99 26.47
CA MET A 816 18.58 -3.66 27.07
C MET A 816 19.52 -3.60 28.28
N GLY A 817 19.64 -4.68 29.04
CA GLY A 817 20.33 -4.78 30.33
C GLY A 817 19.44 -5.44 31.39
N ASP A 818 20.04 -6.25 32.27
CA ASP A 818 19.30 -6.90 33.37
C ASP A 818 19.23 -5.97 34.61
N PRO A 819 18.04 -5.46 34.98
CA PRO A 819 17.89 -4.56 36.13
C PRO A 819 18.23 -5.24 37.47
N ALA A 820 18.31 -6.57 37.54
CA ALA A 820 18.72 -7.30 38.74
C ALA A 820 20.24 -7.29 38.97
N THR A 821 21.03 -6.77 38.01
CA THR A 821 22.49 -6.71 38.09
C THR A 821 22.96 -5.25 38.12
N GLU A 822 24.07 -4.98 38.83
CA GLU A 822 24.65 -3.62 38.87
C GLU A 822 25.08 -3.15 37.47
N GLU A 823 25.70 -4.04 36.69
CA GLU A 823 26.10 -3.76 35.32
C GLU A 823 24.89 -3.47 34.41
N GLY A 824 23.86 -4.33 34.46
CA GLY A 824 22.65 -4.12 33.67
C GLY A 824 21.91 -2.85 34.06
N LEU A 825 21.83 -2.52 35.35
CA LEU A 825 21.26 -1.24 35.80
C LEU A 825 22.07 -0.03 35.29
N ALA A 826 23.40 -0.11 35.32
CA ALA A 826 24.27 0.93 34.77
C ALA A 826 24.07 1.07 33.25
N GLN A 827 23.92 -0.04 32.53
CA GLN A 827 23.61 -0.05 31.11
C GLN A 827 22.25 0.59 30.80
N LEU A 828 21.20 0.24 31.55
CA LEU A 828 19.87 0.84 31.39
C LEU A 828 19.93 2.36 31.58
N ARG A 829 20.59 2.83 32.65
CA ARG A 829 20.79 4.27 32.90
C ARG A 829 21.58 4.96 31.80
N ASP A 830 22.67 4.34 31.34
CA ASP A 830 23.47 4.85 30.23
C ASP A 830 22.70 4.88 28.91
N ARG A 831 21.64 4.09 28.75
CA ARG A 831 20.89 4.00 27.49
C ARG A 831 19.54 4.72 27.54
N SER A 832 19.06 5.14 28.71
CA SER A 832 17.83 5.94 28.84
C SER A 832 18.01 7.40 28.40
N PRO A 833 17.22 7.90 27.43
CA PRO A 833 17.22 9.31 27.04
C PRO A 833 16.89 10.27 28.19
N LEU A 834 16.04 9.87 29.14
CA LEU A 834 15.62 10.69 30.28
C LEU A 834 16.81 11.26 31.07
N HIS A 835 17.84 10.44 31.32
CA HIS A 835 19.03 10.86 32.06
C HIS A 835 19.92 11.85 31.31
N ARG A 836 19.61 12.10 30.03
CA ARG A 836 20.29 13.07 29.15
C ARG A 836 19.35 14.13 28.59
N ALA A 837 18.13 14.28 29.11
CA ALA A 837 17.14 15.23 28.59
C ALA A 837 17.69 16.66 28.44
N ALA A 838 18.63 17.07 29.31
CA ALA A 838 19.31 18.37 29.26
C ALA A 838 20.12 18.63 27.98
N GLN A 839 20.44 17.59 27.21
CA GLN A 839 21.21 17.71 25.98
C GLN A 839 20.33 18.10 24.79
N ILE A 840 19.01 17.87 24.87
CA ILE A 840 18.07 18.17 23.79
C ILE A 840 18.04 19.69 23.55
N ARG A 841 18.21 20.08 22.28
CA ARG A 841 18.17 21.49 21.83
C ARG A 841 17.07 21.77 20.81
N ALA A 842 16.73 20.74 20.03
CA ALA A 842 15.71 20.85 18.99
C ALA A 842 14.30 20.80 19.60
N PRO A 843 13.32 21.50 19.03
CA PRO A 843 11.91 21.31 19.34
C PRO A 843 11.49 19.84 19.24
N LEU A 844 10.67 19.39 20.18
CA LEU A 844 10.18 18.02 20.26
C LEU A 844 8.65 17.99 20.41
N LEU A 845 7.99 17.19 19.57
CA LEU A 845 6.59 16.80 19.74
C LEU A 845 6.54 15.39 20.33
N ILE A 846 5.87 15.22 21.47
CA ILE A 846 5.64 13.93 22.12
C ILE A 846 4.13 13.63 22.05
N ALA A 847 3.77 12.49 21.46
CA ALA A 847 2.38 12.02 21.38
C ALA A 847 2.19 10.68 22.10
N GLN A 848 1.15 10.59 22.92
CA GLN A 848 0.93 9.44 23.80
C GLN A 848 -0.56 9.05 23.84
N GLY A 849 -0.85 7.74 23.85
CA GLY A 849 -2.17 7.23 24.26
C GLY A 849 -2.21 6.95 25.76
N ALA A 850 -3.26 7.40 26.45
CA ALA A 850 -3.36 7.28 27.91
C ALA A 850 -3.50 5.83 28.41
N ASN A 851 -4.04 4.94 27.59
CA ASN A 851 -4.33 3.55 27.96
C ASN A 851 -3.25 2.57 27.48
N ASP A 852 -2.08 3.08 27.05
CA ASP A 852 -1.00 2.27 26.51
C ASP A 852 -0.50 1.23 27.54
N PRO A 853 -0.66 -0.09 27.27
CA PRO A 853 -0.24 -1.10 28.21
C PRO A 853 1.27 -1.37 28.13
N ARG A 854 1.93 -1.04 27.01
CA ARG A 854 3.31 -1.41 26.69
C ARG A 854 4.30 -0.33 27.13
N VAL A 855 4.07 0.91 26.70
CA VAL A 855 4.86 2.09 27.07
C VAL A 855 3.93 3.03 27.81
N LYS A 856 3.94 2.94 29.15
CA LYS A 856 2.98 3.67 29.98
C LYS A 856 3.06 5.16 29.72
N GLN A 857 1.94 5.86 29.85
CA GLN A 857 1.87 7.33 29.79
C GLN A 857 2.95 8.03 30.63
N ALA A 858 3.32 7.46 31.78
CA ALA A 858 4.37 7.95 32.65
C ALA A 858 5.73 8.14 31.95
N GLU A 859 6.04 7.35 30.92
CA GLU A 859 7.26 7.48 30.11
C GLU A 859 7.32 8.81 29.36
N SER A 860 6.21 9.21 28.75
CA SER A 860 6.10 10.51 28.09
C SER A 860 6.12 11.65 29.12
N GLU A 861 5.35 11.53 30.20
CA GLU A 861 5.22 12.58 31.21
C GLU A 861 6.52 12.89 31.95
N GLN A 862 7.33 11.90 32.29
CA GLN A 862 8.63 12.13 32.94
C GLN A 862 9.61 12.87 32.02
N MET A 863 9.58 12.61 30.70
CA MET A 863 10.40 13.34 29.73
C MET A 863 9.90 14.78 29.57
N VAL A 864 8.59 14.98 29.41
CA VAL A 864 7.98 16.32 29.36
C VAL A 864 8.35 17.13 30.60
N ALA A 865 8.26 16.54 31.80
CA ALA A 865 8.65 17.20 33.04
C ALA A 865 10.14 17.60 33.04
N ALA A 866 11.04 16.70 32.62
CA ALA A 866 12.47 16.96 32.57
C ALA A 866 12.86 18.07 31.57
N LEU A 867 12.17 18.16 30.43
CA LEU A 867 12.35 19.21 29.43
C LEU A 867 11.83 20.56 29.93
N ARG A 868 10.64 20.57 30.55
CA ARG A 868 10.04 21.78 31.14
C ARG A 868 10.88 22.39 32.24
N GLU A 869 11.45 21.57 33.12
CA GLU A 869 12.35 22.02 34.20
C GLU A 869 13.56 22.78 33.64
N ARG A 870 13.96 22.49 32.40
CA ARG A 870 15.15 23.04 31.73
C ARG A 870 14.80 24.11 30.69
N GLY A 871 13.53 24.49 30.55
CA GLY A 871 13.08 25.47 29.57
C GLY A 871 13.23 25.03 28.12
N ILE A 872 13.33 23.71 27.85
CA ILE A 872 13.43 23.18 26.48
C ILE A 872 12.02 23.08 25.88
N PRO A 873 11.77 23.61 24.66
CA PRO A 873 10.46 23.55 24.04
C PRO A 873 9.97 22.12 23.81
N VAL A 874 8.76 21.83 24.30
CA VAL A 874 8.09 20.56 24.06
C VAL A 874 6.60 20.78 23.84
N THR A 875 6.08 20.15 22.79
CA THR A 875 4.64 20.01 22.55
C THR A 875 4.24 18.61 23.00
N TYR A 876 3.29 18.51 23.92
CA TYR A 876 2.76 17.24 24.42
C TYR A 876 1.32 17.04 23.98
N ALA A 877 1.07 15.96 23.25
CA ALA A 877 -0.22 15.57 22.71
C ALA A 877 -0.69 14.25 23.37
N LEU A 878 -1.62 14.35 24.31
CA LEU A 878 -2.20 13.19 24.98
C LEU A 878 -3.56 12.83 24.37
N TYR A 879 -3.73 11.59 23.94
CA TYR A 879 -5.00 11.04 23.47
C TYR A 879 -5.60 10.15 24.56
N THR A 880 -6.63 10.65 25.24
CA THR A 880 -7.14 10.02 26.49
C THR A 880 -7.90 8.71 26.28
N ASP A 881 -8.28 8.39 25.04
CA ASP A 881 -9.05 7.21 24.67
C ASP A 881 -8.33 6.31 23.65
N GLU A 882 -7.01 6.41 23.62
CA GLU A 882 -6.11 5.60 22.80
C GLU A 882 -5.06 4.89 23.67
N GLY A 883 -4.40 3.89 23.08
CA GLY A 883 -3.35 3.09 23.71
C GLY A 883 -2.02 3.23 22.97
N HIS A 884 -1.40 2.11 22.60
CA HIS A 884 -0.10 2.07 21.90
C HIS A 884 -0.15 2.50 20.41
N GLY A 885 -1.07 3.40 20.06
CA GLY A 885 -1.33 3.87 18.70
C GLY A 885 -2.71 4.52 18.58
N PHE A 886 -2.99 5.21 17.46
CA PHE A 886 -4.21 6.00 17.26
C PHE A 886 -5.14 5.36 16.23
N VAL A 887 -6.16 4.65 16.72
CA VAL A 887 -7.09 3.89 15.86
C VAL A 887 -8.25 4.76 15.40
N ARG A 888 -8.80 5.58 16.30
CA ARG A 888 -9.98 6.41 16.00
C ARG A 888 -9.62 7.45 14.96
N GLU A 889 -10.45 7.59 13.94
CA GLU A 889 -10.16 8.46 12.81
C GLU A 889 -9.90 9.91 13.25
N ALA A 890 -10.75 10.49 14.11
CA ALA A 890 -10.58 11.85 14.60
C ALA A 890 -9.24 12.06 15.33
N ASN A 891 -8.79 11.08 16.12
CA ASN A 891 -7.50 11.12 16.80
C ASN A 891 -6.34 11.01 15.80
N ARG A 892 -6.41 10.05 14.87
CA ARG A 892 -5.43 9.88 13.81
C ARG A 892 -5.32 11.12 12.92
N MET A 893 -6.44 11.75 12.58
CA MET A 893 -6.49 12.96 11.75
C MET A 893 -5.91 14.18 12.48
N SER A 894 -6.31 14.42 13.72
CA SER A 894 -5.74 15.51 14.53
C SER A 894 -4.24 15.33 14.80
N PHE A 895 -3.79 14.09 15.04
CA PHE A 895 -2.36 13.79 15.23
C PHE A 895 -1.55 14.12 13.98
N ASN A 896 -1.99 13.65 12.81
CA ASN A 896 -1.27 13.90 11.56
C ASN A 896 -1.29 15.39 11.18
N ALA A 897 -2.38 16.11 11.48
CA ALA A 897 -2.44 17.55 11.27
C ALA A 897 -1.47 18.32 12.18
N LEU A 898 -1.39 17.93 13.46
CA LEU A 898 -0.41 18.47 14.41
C LEU A 898 1.03 18.20 13.97
N CYS A 899 1.32 16.98 13.51
CA CYS A 899 2.64 16.63 12.97
C CYS A 899 2.96 17.45 11.71
N GLU A 900 1.99 17.66 10.82
CA GLU A 900 2.19 18.47 9.60
C GLU A 900 2.59 19.90 9.93
N ASP A 901 1.85 20.51 10.85
CA ASP A 901 2.07 21.87 11.28
C ASP A 901 3.41 22.01 12.03
N PHE A 902 3.73 21.05 12.90
CA PHE A 902 5.02 21.00 13.60
C PHE A 902 6.20 20.88 12.64
N LEU A 903 6.13 19.98 11.65
CA LEU A 903 7.16 19.86 10.61
C LEU A 903 7.23 21.12 9.75
N GLY A 904 6.09 21.67 9.33
CA GLY A 904 6.02 22.90 8.56
C GLY A 904 6.71 24.08 9.25
N ARG A 905 6.50 24.24 10.56
CA ARG A 905 7.10 25.29 11.40
C ARG A 905 8.61 25.14 11.55
N HIS A 906 9.14 23.92 11.63
CA HIS A 906 10.55 23.68 11.99
C HIS A 906 11.44 23.24 10.81
N LEU A 907 10.85 22.71 9.75
CA LEU A 907 11.54 22.15 8.59
C LEU A 907 11.21 22.90 7.29
N GLY A 908 10.19 23.77 7.32
CA GLY A 908 9.58 24.37 6.13
C GLY A 908 8.68 23.35 5.41
N GLY A 909 8.41 23.54 4.12
CA GLY A 909 7.54 22.65 3.36
C GLY A 909 6.10 23.14 3.28
N ARG A 910 5.24 22.34 2.64
CA ARG A 910 3.84 22.70 2.39
C ARG A 910 2.95 22.14 3.50
N THR A 911 1.87 22.85 3.81
CA THR A 911 0.90 22.43 4.82
C THR A 911 -0.53 22.69 4.34
N GLU A 912 -1.41 21.74 4.57
CA GLU A 912 -2.86 21.92 4.56
C GLU A 912 -3.26 22.54 5.91
N ALA A 913 -3.90 23.70 5.89
CA ALA A 913 -4.32 24.41 7.10
C ALA A 913 -5.18 23.51 8.01
N TRP A 914 -5.09 23.73 9.32
CA TRP A 914 -5.89 23.00 10.29
C TRP A 914 -6.12 23.81 11.57
N SER A 915 -7.17 23.44 12.29
CA SER A 915 -7.49 23.85 13.66
C SER A 915 -7.93 22.61 14.45
N PRO A 916 -7.68 22.54 15.78
CA PRO A 916 -8.25 21.49 16.64
C PRO A 916 -9.75 21.26 16.43
N MET A 917 -10.50 22.32 16.12
CA MET A 917 -11.94 22.24 15.89
C MET A 917 -12.35 21.49 14.61
N ASP A 918 -11.42 21.23 13.68
CA ASP A 918 -11.71 20.59 12.40
C ASP A 918 -12.02 19.10 12.53
N TYR A 919 -11.63 18.46 13.65
CA TYR A 919 -11.79 17.02 13.87
C TYR A 919 -12.67 16.74 15.08
N LEU A 920 -13.98 17.00 14.92
CA LEU A 920 -14.98 16.74 15.95
C LEU A 920 -14.87 15.30 16.50
N GLY A 921 -14.85 15.18 17.83
CA GLY A 921 -14.79 13.88 18.52
C GLY A 921 -13.38 13.33 18.76
N HIS A 922 -12.32 14.10 18.49
CA HIS A 922 -10.97 13.76 18.96
C HIS A 922 -10.86 13.90 20.49
N SER A 923 -9.93 13.17 21.11
CA SER A 923 -9.63 13.23 22.55
C SER A 923 -8.34 13.98 22.90
N LEU A 924 -7.68 14.58 21.90
CA LEU A 924 -6.43 15.33 22.05
C LEU A 924 -6.52 16.36 23.19
N GLN A 925 -5.65 16.20 24.17
CA GLN A 925 -5.25 17.21 25.14
C GLN A 925 -3.86 17.70 24.75
N LEU A 926 -3.79 18.96 24.32
CA LEU A 926 -2.56 19.58 23.84
C LEU A 926 -1.98 20.50 24.92
N ALA A 927 -0.71 20.31 25.26
CA ALA A 927 0.04 21.22 26.11
C ALA A 927 1.30 21.69 25.37
N GLU A 928 1.42 23.00 25.17
CA GLU A 928 2.60 23.62 24.57
C GLU A 928 3.40 24.35 25.65
N TYR A 929 4.70 24.02 25.74
CA TYR A 929 5.61 24.66 26.67
C TYR A 929 6.68 25.41 25.86
N PRO A 930 6.50 26.73 25.61
CA PRO A 930 7.47 27.53 24.89
C PRO A 930 8.76 27.73 25.70
N VAL A 931 9.81 28.25 25.05
CA VAL A 931 11.04 28.67 25.75
C VAL A 931 10.66 29.64 26.87
N GLN A 932 11.09 29.35 28.11
CA GLN A 932 11.04 30.36 29.15
C GLN A 932 12.05 31.45 28.79
N GLU A 933 11.57 32.66 28.43
CA GLU A 933 12.45 33.82 28.33
C GLU A 933 13.14 33.99 29.70
N ALA A 934 14.47 33.92 29.71
CA ALA A 934 15.24 34.10 30.93
C ALA A 934 14.95 35.50 31.50
N ALA A 935 14.33 35.53 32.68
CA ALA A 935 14.03 36.76 33.42
C ALA A 935 15.31 37.43 33.97
#